data_AF-A0A538HBT4-F1
#
_entry.id   AF-A0A538HBT4-F1
#
_cell.length_a   1.000
_cell.length_b   1.000
_cell.length_c   1.000
_cell.angle_alpha   90.00
_cell.angle_beta   90.00
_cell.angle_gamma   90.00
#
_symmetry.space_group_name_H-M   'P 1'
#
loop_
_entity.id
_entity.type
_entity.pdbx_description
1 polymer ?
#
loop_
_entity_poly.entity_id
_entity_poly.type
_entity_poly.pdbx_seq_one_letter_code
_entity_poly.pdbx_strand_id
1 'polypeptide(L)'
;MTTFLALTVVGIVVGCIYALTATGLVVTYITSGIFNFAHGAVGMIAAFTYWELTVKHGWPVLPSLVLVILVLAPLMGAAIERLLMRKLHGAPTEVSLVITLGLLLFLLGVGFTRWDPGVPRLLPKFFAGHQVKVFSVVVTYHLIVVVLVAAAVAVGLRLFLFRTRSGIALRAVVDDPDLVALTGAAPARVSQLGWAIGSSLAALAGILLAPIVTPDILILTLLVVNGYAAAMVGRLRSLPLTFAGGVALGMFESYAVGYLPGSVLSQLRTTLPIIFLFIIILVLPASRLRVGQPASRPAAKVPSLRTSAIVAGVYVVGIWIVSGHLSLTDRGIVAKGAILSLVMLSLVLLTGYSGQISLAQMTFVGFGAFAMGKVAGGGSWWGVLAAIGFGAAAGALISLPALRLRGLYLALSTLAVARAMDTVFFNNNHVFGQGGAVHVGRVALPGISLDSPRAYLVFCALVFAVAAVGVVAVRRAALGRRLAAMSDSPAACATLGMSLTWNKLLVFSLSAAIASLGGVLYGGLSGSVGTNDFQWITSLVVLLLAVIWGVDSVLGVFFAGLVYAFFPTIQSHIHSIHNFQYLATGLGALALGNHPEGAIRQTSARIAELRSRRSARAAAPSEPAARAPAPARAVASELNGKRHTPALELLGIRAAYGRIEVVHGVDLVVPPSSVFALLGPNGAGKSTLLKVARCAMVPTAGHVHIAGVHVNGAPPEAIARIGVCTIPEGRGVFANLTVAENLRMLTYRDGLRPSEVEERAYARFPRLGERRGQLAGTLSGGEQQMLAMARAVATEPKLLLLDEISLGLAPLIVAELYELVGQLAAEGLAILCVEQFARTALAIADYAAVMVQGRIERVGQGADVADAVSAAYLGGVA
;
A
#
# COMPACT_ATOMS: atom_id res chain seq x y z
N MET A 1 2.55 -43.34 18.19
CA MET A 1 2.59 -43.05 16.73
C MET A 1 1.25 -42.63 16.15
N THR A 2 0.12 -43.18 16.61
CA THR A 2 -1.24 -42.87 16.10
C THR A 2 -1.64 -41.40 16.27
N THR A 3 -1.39 -40.80 17.44
CA THR A 3 -1.70 -39.38 17.72
C THR A 3 -0.90 -38.43 16.84
N PHE A 4 0.41 -38.69 16.69
CA PHE A 4 1.28 -37.90 15.79
C PHE A 4 0.70 -37.89 14.38
N LEU A 5 0.40 -39.06 13.82
CA LEU A 5 -0.12 -39.19 12.46
C LEU A 5 -1.48 -38.50 12.27
N ALA A 6 -2.36 -38.56 13.27
CA ALA A 6 -3.65 -37.86 13.24
C ALA A 6 -3.48 -36.33 13.21
N LEU A 7 -2.60 -35.81 14.07
CA LEU A 7 -2.28 -34.37 14.10
C LEU A 7 -1.59 -33.92 12.82
N THR A 8 -0.68 -34.73 12.26
CA THR A 8 -0.03 -34.42 10.98
C THR A 8 -1.08 -34.28 9.86
N VAL A 9 -2.04 -35.21 9.77
CA VAL A 9 -3.10 -35.15 8.75
C VAL A 9 -3.95 -33.89 8.91
N VAL A 10 -4.43 -33.60 10.12
CA VAL A 10 -5.24 -32.40 10.38
C VAL A 10 -4.44 -31.12 10.10
N GLY A 11 -3.18 -31.06 10.56
CA GLY A 11 -2.30 -29.93 10.36
C GLY A 11 -1.98 -29.66 8.88
N ILE A 12 -1.76 -30.70 8.08
CA ILE A 12 -1.58 -30.55 6.62
C ILE A 12 -2.83 -29.98 5.97
N VAL A 13 -4.02 -30.48 6.31
CA VAL A 13 -5.28 -29.98 5.71
C VAL A 13 -5.49 -28.50 6.02
N VAL A 14 -5.41 -28.13 7.29
CA VAL A 14 -5.57 -26.73 7.73
C VAL A 14 -4.48 -25.86 7.08
N GLY A 15 -3.25 -26.37 7.03
CA GLY A 15 -2.13 -25.71 6.39
C GLY A 15 -2.30 -25.54 4.88
N CYS A 16 -2.94 -26.47 4.17
CA CYS A 16 -3.30 -26.32 2.75
C CYS A 16 -4.30 -25.18 2.52
N ILE A 17 -5.28 -24.99 3.42
CA ILE A 17 -6.23 -23.87 3.34
C ILE A 17 -5.50 -22.54 3.58
N TYR A 18 -4.60 -22.49 4.57
CA TYR A 18 -3.75 -21.32 4.81
C TYR A 18 -2.83 -21.04 3.63
N ALA A 19 -2.26 -22.07 3.01
CA ALA A 19 -1.42 -21.95 1.84
C ALA A 19 -2.19 -21.41 0.63
N LEU A 20 -3.42 -21.87 0.37
CA LEU A 20 -4.29 -21.35 -0.69
C LEU A 20 -4.59 -19.86 -0.49
N THR A 21 -5.01 -19.51 0.72
CA THR A 21 -5.27 -18.12 1.12
C THR A 21 -4.04 -17.24 0.96
N ALA A 22 -2.90 -17.69 1.50
CA ALA A 22 -1.66 -16.95 1.47
C ALA A 22 -1.13 -16.78 0.04
N THR A 23 -1.27 -17.79 -0.80
CA THR A 23 -0.91 -17.75 -2.22
C THR A 23 -1.74 -16.69 -2.95
N GLY A 24 -3.06 -16.66 -2.74
CA GLY A 24 -3.94 -15.64 -3.31
C GLY A 24 -3.56 -14.22 -2.90
N LEU A 25 -3.27 -14.02 -1.61
CA LEU A 25 -2.77 -12.75 -1.09
C LEU A 25 -1.44 -12.34 -1.74
N VAL A 26 -0.48 -13.26 -1.81
CA VAL A 26 0.84 -13.01 -2.38
C VAL A 26 0.72 -12.66 -3.86
N VAL A 27 -0.13 -13.34 -4.62
CA VAL A 27 -0.41 -12.99 -6.02
C VAL A 27 -0.90 -11.54 -6.12
N THR A 28 -1.88 -11.12 -5.31
CA THR A 28 -2.35 -9.73 -5.34
C THR A 28 -1.25 -8.72 -4.97
N TYR A 29 -0.47 -8.99 -3.93
CA TYR A 29 0.62 -8.12 -3.48
C TYR A 29 1.73 -7.97 -4.50
N ILE A 30 2.15 -9.09 -5.10
CA ILE A 30 3.14 -9.17 -6.18
C ILE A 30 2.66 -8.27 -7.34
N THR A 31 1.41 -8.40 -7.75
CA THR A 31 0.91 -7.73 -8.97
C THR A 31 0.70 -6.23 -8.87
N SER A 32 0.39 -5.70 -7.69
CA SER A 32 0.06 -4.28 -7.53
C SER A 32 0.91 -3.56 -6.50
N GLY A 33 1.79 -4.26 -5.77
CA GLY A 33 2.52 -3.72 -4.64
C GLY A 33 1.65 -3.38 -3.42
N ILE A 34 0.35 -3.72 -3.47
CA ILE A 34 -0.66 -3.35 -2.45
C ILE A 34 -1.08 -4.61 -1.70
N PHE A 35 -1.03 -4.54 -0.38
CA PHE A 35 -1.43 -5.66 0.48
C PHE A 35 -2.94 -5.66 0.71
N ASN A 36 -3.62 -6.72 0.29
CA ASN A 36 -5.07 -6.80 0.34
C ASN A 36 -5.60 -7.32 1.69
N PHE A 37 -5.88 -6.42 2.64
CA PHE A 37 -6.54 -6.79 3.91
C PHE A 37 -7.96 -7.33 3.76
N ALA A 38 -8.63 -7.07 2.64
CA ALA A 38 -9.99 -7.52 2.38
C ALA A 38 -10.05 -8.94 1.77
N HIS A 39 -8.90 -9.59 1.55
CA HIS A 39 -8.84 -10.90 0.90
C HIS A 39 -9.72 -11.95 1.59
N GLY A 40 -9.78 -11.94 2.92
CA GLY A 40 -10.68 -12.83 3.67
C GLY A 40 -12.15 -12.50 3.55
N ALA A 41 -12.49 -11.22 3.49
CA ALA A 41 -13.88 -10.83 3.27
C ALA A 41 -14.35 -11.24 1.86
N VAL A 42 -13.46 -11.19 0.85
CA VAL A 42 -13.74 -11.75 -0.48
C VAL A 42 -14.04 -13.25 -0.42
N GLY A 43 -13.23 -14.01 0.32
CA GLY A 43 -13.48 -15.43 0.56
C GLY A 43 -14.79 -15.70 1.32
N MET A 44 -15.11 -14.86 2.31
CA MET A 44 -16.36 -14.92 3.07
C MET A 44 -17.58 -14.70 2.18
N ILE A 45 -17.61 -13.63 1.38
CA ILE A 45 -18.71 -13.35 0.43
C ILE A 45 -18.90 -14.53 -0.53
N ALA A 46 -17.81 -15.10 -1.05
CA ALA A 46 -17.87 -16.25 -1.95
C ALA A 46 -18.42 -17.51 -1.25
N ALA A 47 -17.98 -17.82 -0.04
CA ALA A 47 -18.46 -18.98 0.73
C ALA A 47 -19.95 -18.87 1.06
N PHE A 48 -20.42 -17.69 1.48
CA PHE A 48 -21.83 -17.45 1.75
C PHE A 48 -22.68 -17.46 0.47
N THR A 49 -22.15 -16.95 -0.64
CA THR A 49 -22.82 -17.04 -1.96
C THR A 49 -22.93 -18.51 -2.40
N TYR A 50 -21.89 -19.31 -2.20
CA TYR A 50 -21.91 -20.74 -2.48
C TYR A 50 -22.92 -21.49 -1.60
N TRP A 51 -22.98 -21.19 -0.30
CA TRP A 51 -24.01 -21.71 0.60
C TRP A 51 -25.42 -21.34 0.12
N GLU A 52 -25.61 -20.09 -0.29
CA GLU A 52 -26.92 -19.61 -0.75
C GLU A 52 -27.37 -20.32 -2.03
N LEU A 53 -26.47 -20.57 -2.98
CA LEU A 53 -26.82 -21.32 -4.19
C LEU A 53 -27.15 -22.78 -3.87
N THR A 54 -26.28 -23.46 -3.10
CA THR A 54 -26.38 -24.91 -2.89
C THR A 54 -27.40 -25.32 -1.85
N VAL A 55 -27.44 -24.64 -0.71
CA VAL A 55 -28.30 -25.02 0.43
C VAL A 55 -29.64 -24.31 0.36
N LYS A 56 -29.65 -22.99 0.14
CA LYS A 56 -30.90 -22.21 0.15
C LYS A 56 -31.69 -22.37 -1.16
N HIS A 57 -31.01 -22.38 -2.31
CA HIS A 57 -31.67 -22.53 -3.62
C HIS A 57 -31.57 -23.94 -4.22
N GLY A 58 -30.87 -24.88 -3.56
CA GLY A 58 -30.79 -26.27 -4.01
C GLY A 58 -29.98 -26.51 -5.29
N TRP A 59 -29.12 -25.58 -5.70
CA TRP A 59 -28.33 -25.73 -6.94
C TRP A 59 -27.32 -26.88 -6.82
N PRO A 60 -27.05 -27.60 -7.93
CA PRO A 60 -26.01 -28.62 -7.93
C PRO A 60 -24.63 -28.05 -7.61
N VAL A 61 -23.84 -28.81 -6.84
CA VAL A 61 -22.53 -28.40 -6.30
C VAL A 61 -21.56 -27.91 -7.39
N LEU A 62 -21.41 -28.66 -8.48
CA LEU A 62 -20.38 -28.37 -9.49
C LEU A 62 -20.67 -27.06 -10.27
N PRO A 63 -21.88 -26.81 -10.80
CA PRO A 63 -22.26 -25.50 -11.35
C PRO A 63 -22.06 -24.34 -10.37
N SER A 64 -22.44 -24.52 -9.10
CA SER A 64 -22.24 -23.48 -8.08
C SER A 64 -20.75 -23.19 -7.84
N LEU A 65 -19.90 -24.20 -7.80
CA LEU A 65 -18.44 -24.02 -7.69
C LEU A 65 -17.88 -23.27 -8.90
N VAL A 66 -18.25 -23.67 -10.11
CA VAL A 66 -17.80 -23.02 -11.36
C VAL A 66 -18.24 -21.56 -11.38
N LEU A 67 -19.50 -21.27 -11.09
CA LEU A 67 -20.03 -19.90 -11.07
C LEU A 67 -19.31 -19.04 -10.04
N VAL A 68 -19.14 -19.52 -8.81
CA VAL A 68 -18.53 -18.72 -7.74
C VAL A 68 -17.03 -18.52 -7.97
N ILE A 69 -16.29 -19.59 -8.27
CA ILE A 69 -14.82 -19.56 -8.35
C ILE A 69 -14.31 -19.03 -9.68
N LEU A 70 -14.96 -19.33 -10.81
CA LEU A 70 -14.47 -18.97 -12.14
C LEU A 70 -15.16 -17.76 -12.77
N VAL A 71 -16.26 -17.27 -12.18
CA VAL A 71 -16.99 -16.10 -12.70
C VAL A 71 -17.11 -15.00 -11.66
N LEU A 72 -17.85 -15.23 -10.56
CA LEU A 72 -18.16 -14.17 -9.59
C LEU A 72 -16.92 -13.65 -8.86
N ALA A 73 -16.08 -14.55 -8.33
CA ALA A 73 -14.86 -14.18 -7.63
C ALA A 73 -13.84 -13.42 -8.53
N PRO A 74 -13.51 -13.88 -9.75
CA PRO A 74 -12.58 -13.15 -10.61
C PRO A 74 -13.17 -11.82 -11.11
N LEU A 75 -14.47 -11.74 -11.39
CA LEU A 75 -15.13 -10.47 -11.73
C LEU A 75 -15.04 -9.47 -10.57
N MET A 76 -15.29 -9.93 -9.33
CA MET A 76 -15.15 -9.08 -8.14
C MET A 76 -13.69 -8.62 -7.96
N GLY A 77 -12.71 -9.51 -8.12
CA GLY A 77 -11.29 -9.17 -8.06
C GLY A 77 -10.89 -8.13 -9.11
N ALA A 78 -11.27 -8.34 -10.37
CA ALA A 78 -11.02 -7.40 -11.45
C ALA A 78 -11.73 -6.05 -11.25
N ALA A 79 -12.94 -6.05 -10.68
CA ALA A 79 -13.67 -4.83 -10.34
C ALA A 79 -12.97 -4.07 -9.20
N ILE A 80 -12.52 -4.75 -8.16
CA ILE A 80 -11.75 -4.14 -7.06
C ILE A 80 -10.46 -3.51 -7.60
N GLU A 81 -9.72 -4.21 -8.47
CA GLU A 81 -8.54 -3.62 -9.11
C GLU A 81 -8.91 -2.36 -9.90
N ARG A 82 -9.90 -2.47 -10.80
CA ARG A 82 -10.25 -1.41 -11.75
C ARG A 82 -10.75 -0.15 -11.06
N LEU A 83 -11.62 -0.32 -10.05
CA LEU A 83 -12.35 0.78 -9.42
C LEU A 83 -11.58 1.41 -8.26
N LEU A 84 -10.78 0.60 -7.54
CA LEU A 84 -10.12 1.01 -6.31
C LEU A 84 -8.60 0.98 -6.44
N MET A 85 -8.01 -0.19 -6.69
CA MET A 85 -6.57 -0.39 -6.49
C MET A 85 -5.72 0.27 -7.58
N ARG A 86 -6.25 0.37 -8.81
CA ARG A 86 -5.55 1.01 -9.92
C ARG A 86 -5.14 2.44 -9.60
N LYS A 87 -6.00 3.18 -8.90
CA LYS A 87 -5.78 4.58 -8.52
C LYS A 87 -4.69 4.75 -7.46
N LEU A 88 -4.24 3.66 -6.86
CA LEU A 88 -3.28 3.63 -5.76
C LEU A 88 -1.87 3.25 -6.19
N HIS A 89 -1.64 2.99 -7.48
CA HIS A 89 -0.28 2.78 -7.98
C HIS A 89 0.56 4.03 -7.72
N GLY A 90 1.69 3.87 -7.03
CA GLY A 90 2.55 4.96 -6.59
C GLY A 90 2.07 5.72 -5.34
N ALA A 91 0.90 5.38 -4.78
CA ALA A 91 0.43 5.98 -3.54
C ALA A 91 1.29 5.50 -2.34
N PRO A 92 1.47 6.34 -1.30
CA PRO A 92 2.12 5.92 -0.07
C PRO A 92 1.48 4.66 0.52
N THR A 93 2.30 3.83 1.17
CA THR A 93 1.81 2.56 1.76
C THR A 93 0.66 2.80 2.73
N GLU A 94 0.67 3.90 3.48
CA GLU A 94 -0.39 4.21 4.45
C GLU A 94 -1.77 4.35 3.79
N VAL A 95 -1.83 5.04 2.64
CA VAL A 95 -3.08 5.23 1.89
C VAL A 95 -3.61 3.90 1.38
N SER A 96 -2.71 3.06 0.86
CA SER A 96 -3.04 1.73 0.37
C SER A 96 -3.58 0.82 1.48
N LEU A 97 -3.01 0.89 2.69
CA LEU A 97 -3.48 0.12 3.85
C LEU A 97 -4.87 0.61 4.31
N VAL A 98 -5.09 1.92 4.34
CA VAL A 98 -6.40 2.50 4.71
C VAL A 98 -7.50 2.04 3.76
N ILE A 99 -7.25 2.05 2.45
CA ILE A 99 -8.27 1.69 1.47
C ILE A 99 -8.56 0.19 1.47
N THR A 100 -7.54 -0.65 1.66
CA THR A 100 -7.73 -2.10 1.76
C THR A 100 -8.42 -2.52 3.06
N LEU A 101 -8.16 -1.82 4.18
CA LEU A 101 -8.93 -1.96 5.42
C LEU A 101 -10.36 -1.42 5.28
N GLY A 102 -10.55 -0.33 4.53
CA GLY A 102 -11.86 0.20 4.17
C GLY A 102 -12.69 -0.81 3.37
N LEU A 103 -12.06 -1.46 2.38
CA LEU A 103 -12.67 -2.53 1.59
C LEU A 103 -13.05 -3.72 2.48
N LEU A 104 -12.21 -4.09 3.45
CA LEU A 104 -12.50 -5.14 4.43
C LEU A 104 -13.78 -4.82 5.22
N LEU A 105 -13.88 -3.61 5.80
CA LEU A 105 -15.07 -3.21 6.56
C LEU A 105 -16.30 -3.06 5.66
N PHE A 106 -16.14 -2.58 4.42
CA PHE A 106 -17.22 -2.50 3.45
C PHE A 106 -17.82 -3.88 3.16
N LEU A 107 -16.98 -4.87 2.83
CA LEU A 107 -17.43 -6.22 2.54
C LEU A 107 -18.02 -6.92 3.77
N LEU A 108 -17.51 -6.64 4.98
CA LEU A 108 -18.13 -7.08 6.23
C LEU A 108 -19.54 -6.47 6.40
N GLY A 109 -19.68 -5.16 6.17
CA GLY A 109 -20.97 -4.48 6.22
C GLY A 109 -21.98 -5.05 5.21
N VAL A 110 -21.54 -5.33 3.98
CA VAL A 110 -22.36 -6.04 2.97
C VAL A 110 -22.75 -7.43 3.48
N GLY A 111 -21.81 -8.17 4.06
CA GLY A 111 -22.06 -9.49 4.63
C GLY A 111 -23.15 -9.47 5.71
N PHE A 112 -23.03 -8.58 6.71
CA PHE A 112 -24.00 -8.45 7.80
C PHE A 112 -25.37 -7.95 7.33
N THR A 113 -25.41 -7.16 6.26
CA THR A 113 -26.66 -6.67 5.67
C THR A 113 -27.37 -7.80 4.91
N ARG A 114 -26.61 -8.66 4.23
CA ARG A 114 -27.16 -9.69 3.36
C ARG A 114 -27.47 -11.00 4.06
N TRP A 115 -26.75 -11.31 5.13
CA TRP A 115 -26.88 -12.54 5.89
C TRP A 115 -26.96 -12.23 7.39
N ASP A 116 -28.10 -12.53 7.99
CA ASP A 116 -28.33 -12.37 9.43
C ASP A 116 -27.29 -13.17 10.24
N PRO A 117 -26.48 -12.52 11.11
CA PRO A 117 -25.50 -13.20 11.94
C PRO A 117 -26.11 -14.11 13.01
N GLY A 118 -27.40 -13.93 13.37
CA GLY A 118 -28.09 -14.76 14.35
C GLY A 118 -28.49 -16.16 13.85
N VAL A 119 -28.41 -16.40 12.53
CA VAL A 119 -28.81 -17.67 11.91
C VAL A 119 -27.57 -18.51 11.58
N PRO A 120 -27.34 -19.66 12.24
CA PRO A 120 -26.24 -20.55 11.90
C PRO A 120 -26.47 -21.17 10.51
N ARG A 121 -25.43 -21.18 9.68
CA ARG A 121 -25.51 -21.68 8.30
C ARG A 121 -24.59 -22.86 8.15
N LEU A 122 -25.15 -24.07 8.11
CA LEU A 122 -24.33 -25.27 7.94
C LEU A 122 -24.08 -25.51 6.45
N LEU A 123 -22.83 -25.84 6.13
CA LEU A 123 -22.41 -26.21 4.79
C LEU A 123 -21.99 -27.69 4.81
N PRO A 124 -22.65 -28.58 4.04
CA PRO A 124 -22.30 -29.98 4.02
C PRO A 124 -20.85 -30.20 3.57
N LYS A 125 -20.18 -31.17 4.18
CA LYS A 125 -18.85 -31.61 3.72
C LYS A 125 -18.97 -32.22 2.33
N PHE A 126 -17.99 -31.94 1.47
CA PHE A 126 -17.87 -32.62 0.18
C PHE A 126 -17.79 -34.14 0.38
N PHE A 127 -18.62 -34.89 -0.33
CA PHE A 127 -18.77 -36.35 -0.18
C PHE A 127 -19.08 -36.76 1.27
N ALA A 128 -20.05 -36.07 1.91
CA ALA A 128 -20.50 -36.39 3.26
C ALA A 128 -20.79 -37.90 3.42
N GLY A 129 -20.44 -38.45 4.59
CA GLY A 129 -20.57 -39.88 4.90
C GLY A 129 -19.44 -40.77 4.37
N HIS A 130 -18.56 -40.28 3.50
CA HIS A 130 -17.46 -41.08 2.94
C HIS A 130 -16.15 -40.84 3.69
N GLN A 131 -15.50 -41.94 4.11
CA GLN A 131 -14.24 -41.92 4.85
C GLN A 131 -13.35 -43.10 4.46
N VAL A 132 -12.04 -42.91 4.52
CA VAL A 132 -11.02 -43.95 4.28
C VAL A 132 -10.08 -43.99 5.48
N LYS A 133 -9.65 -45.19 5.85
CA LYS A 133 -8.65 -45.39 6.89
C LYS A 133 -7.25 -45.30 6.27
N VAL A 134 -6.51 -44.26 6.62
CA VAL A 134 -5.10 -44.10 6.22
C VAL A 134 -4.24 -44.49 7.42
N PHE A 135 -3.55 -45.63 7.33
CA PHE A 135 -2.90 -46.29 8.47
C PHE A 135 -3.88 -46.54 9.64
N SER A 136 -3.70 -45.83 10.77
CA SER A 136 -4.55 -45.92 11.95
C SER A 136 -5.57 -44.79 12.08
N VAL A 137 -5.62 -43.85 11.12
CA VAL A 137 -6.42 -42.61 11.22
C VAL A 137 -7.54 -42.63 10.19
N VAL A 138 -8.76 -42.28 10.63
CA VAL A 138 -9.92 -42.12 9.75
C VAL A 138 -9.89 -40.73 9.14
N VAL A 139 -9.86 -40.67 7.80
CA VAL A 139 -9.80 -39.42 7.04
C VAL A 139 -11.06 -39.31 6.18
N THR A 140 -11.83 -38.24 6.39
CA THR A 140 -13.02 -37.98 5.56
C THR A 140 -12.63 -37.53 4.16
N TYR A 141 -13.46 -37.83 3.16
CA TYR A 141 -13.18 -37.48 1.76
C TYR A 141 -13.01 -35.97 1.56
N HIS A 142 -13.75 -35.16 2.32
CA HIS A 142 -13.58 -33.72 2.33
C HIS A 142 -12.13 -33.28 2.60
N LEU A 143 -11.46 -33.88 3.59
CA LEU A 143 -10.06 -33.55 3.91
C LEU A 143 -9.11 -33.93 2.76
N ILE A 144 -9.37 -35.06 2.11
CA ILE A 144 -8.61 -35.51 0.93
C ILE A 144 -8.80 -34.52 -0.23
N VAL A 145 -10.03 -34.09 -0.48
CA VAL A 145 -10.36 -33.08 -1.50
C VAL A 145 -9.61 -31.77 -1.24
N VAL A 146 -9.56 -31.28 0.00
CA VAL A 146 -8.82 -30.06 0.35
C VAL A 146 -7.35 -30.17 -0.04
N VAL A 147 -6.69 -31.29 0.29
CA VAL A 147 -5.27 -31.49 -0.01
C VAL A 147 -5.04 -31.64 -1.51
N LEU A 148 -5.86 -32.43 -2.21
CA LEU A 148 -5.74 -32.63 -3.66
C LEU A 148 -5.97 -31.33 -4.43
N VAL A 149 -6.98 -30.55 -4.06
CA VAL A 149 -7.26 -29.26 -4.68
C VAL A 149 -6.14 -28.27 -4.40
N ALA A 150 -5.61 -28.21 -3.18
CA ALA A 150 -4.47 -27.35 -2.86
C ALA A 150 -3.21 -27.71 -3.68
N ALA A 151 -2.91 -29.01 -3.83
CA ALA A 151 -1.82 -29.48 -4.67
C ALA A 151 -2.04 -29.16 -6.16
N ALA A 152 -3.24 -29.39 -6.68
CA ALA A 152 -3.61 -29.08 -8.05
C ALA A 152 -3.49 -27.57 -8.34
N VAL A 153 -3.93 -26.72 -7.42
CA VAL A 153 -3.78 -25.27 -7.52
C VAL A 153 -2.30 -24.86 -7.47
N ALA A 154 -1.50 -25.44 -6.57
CA ALA A 154 -0.07 -25.13 -6.50
C ALA A 154 0.67 -25.48 -7.80
N VAL A 155 0.39 -26.66 -8.37
CA VAL A 155 0.94 -27.10 -9.66
C VAL A 155 0.42 -26.23 -10.80
N GLY A 156 -0.90 -25.98 -10.84
CA GLY A 156 -1.55 -25.16 -11.87
C GLY A 156 -1.04 -23.74 -11.88
N LEU A 157 -0.88 -23.11 -10.70
CA LEU A 157 -0.34 -21.76 -10.57
C LEU A 157 1.14 -21.72 -10.96
N ARG A 158 1.94 -22.74 -10.60
CA ARG A 158 3.34 -22.83 -11.06
C ARG A 158 3.41 -22.94 -12.58
N LEU A 159 2.62 -23.81 -13.20
CA LEU A 159 2.58 -23.93 -14.65
C LEU A 159 2.13 -22.62 -15.29
N PHE A 160 1.08 -21.99 -14.78
CA PHE A 160 0.61 -20.69 -15.26
C PHE A 160 1.73 -19.63 -15.18
N LEU A 161 2.36 -19.44 -14.02
CA LEU A 161 3.34 -18.37 -13.79
C LEU A 161 4.64 -18.54 -14.57
N PHE A 162 5.07 -19.77 -14.82
CA PHE A 162 6.37 -20.05 -15.45
C PHE A 162 6.28 -20.52 -16.91
N ARG A 163 5.11 -21.00 -17.37
CA ARG A 163 4.94 -21.50 -18.75
C ARG A 163 4.10 -20.57 -19.64
N THR A 164 3.36 -19.62 -19.08
CA THR A 164 2.49 -18.73 -19.88
C THR A 164 3.04 -17.31 -19.97
N ARG A 165 2.76 -16.61 -21.10
CA ARG A 165 3.11 -15.19 -21.27
C ARG A 165 2.50 -14.33 -20.15
N SER A 166 1.22 -14.53 -19.85
CA SER A 166 0.51 -13.81 -18.77
C SER A 166 1.16 -14.03 -17.41
N GLY A 167 1.63 -15.24 -17.13
CA GLY A 167 2.35 -15.56 -15.89
C GLY A 167 3.72 -14.90 -15.78
N ILE A 168 4.47 -14.83 -16.88
CA ILE A 168 5.75 -14.09 -16.94
C ILE A 168 5.49 -12.59 -16.74
N ALA A 169 4.49 -12.03 -17.41
CA ALA A 169 4.12 -10.62 -17.23
C ALA A 169 3.67 -10.31 -15.80
N LEU A 170 2.93 -11.23 -15.15
CA LEU A 170 2.55 -11.10 -13.75
C LEU A 170 3.75 -10.94 -12.82
N ARG A 171 4.83 -11.69 -13.08
CA ARG A 171 6.10 -11.58 -12.36
C ARG A 171 6.90 -10.35 -12.77
N ALA A 172 6.84 -9.94 -14.04
CA ALA A 172 7.53 -8.77 -14.55
C ALA A 172 6.99 -7.45 -13.96
N VAL A 173 5.66 -7.34 -13.83
CA VAL A 173 4.99 -6.13 -13.29
C VAL A 173 5.43 -5.84 -11.86
N VAL A 174 5.81 -6.88 -11.12
CA VAL A 174 6.31 -6.79 -9.73
C VAL A 174 7.67 -6.12 -9.66
N ASP A 175 8.52 -6.44 -10.63
CA ASP A 175 9.87 -5.92 -10.68
C ASP A 175 9.82 -4.45 -11.04
N ASP A 176 9.17 -4.14 -12.17
CA ASP A 176 9.05 -2.78 -12.66
C ASP A 176 7.87 -2.67 -13.65
N PRO A 177 6.72 -2.11 -13.22
CA PRO A 177 5.54 -1.97 -14.08
C PRO A 177 5.77 -0.99 -15.24
N ASP A 178 6.62 0.01 -15.06
CA ASP A 178 6.96 0.98 -16.11
C ASP A 178 7.78 0.28 -17.19
N LEU A 179 8.76 -0.54 -16.79
CA LEU A 179 9.54 -1.36 -17.70
C LEU A 179 8.67 -2.41 -18.42
N VAL A 180 7.62 -2.94 -17.78
CA VAL A 180 6.63 -3.81 -18.45
C VAL A 180 5.87 -3.04 -19.53
N ALA A 181 5.44 -1.80 -19.27
CA ALA A 181 4.75 -1.00 -20.29
C ALA A 181 5.62 -0.78 -21.53
N LEU A 182 6.94 -0.61 -21.37
CA LEU A 182 7.90 -0.48 -22.47
C LEU A 182 8.01 -1.74 -23.35
N THR A 183 7.50 -2.89 -22.90
CA THR A 183 7.46 -4.13 -23.70
C THR A 183 6.18 -4.27 -24.52
N GLY A 184 5.25 -3.31 -24.43
CA GLY A 184 3.93 -3.35 -25.11
C GLY A 184 2.84 -4.11 -24.33
N ALA A 185 3.20 -4.72 -23.19
CA ALA A 185 2.22 -5.28 -22.26
C ALA A 185 1.44 -4.15 -21.58
N ALA A 186 0.17 -4.40 -21.21
CA ALA A 186 -0.63 -3.44 -20.45
C ALA A 186 -0.57 -3.77 -18.95
N PRO A 187 0.26 -3.11 -18.12
CA PRO A 187 0.45 -3.48 -16.71
C PRO A 187 -0.87 -3.50 -15.94
N ALA A 188 -1.78 -2.58 -16.27
CA ALA A 188 -3.10 -2.52 -15.68
C ALA A 188 -3.93 -3.79 -15.91
N ARG A 189 -3.91 -4.38 -17.12
CA ARG A 189 -4.64 -5.63 -17.40
C ARG A 189 -3.99 -6.83 -16.72
N VAL A 190 -2.66 -6.83 -16.63
CA VAL A 190 -1.89 -7.85 -15.91
C VAL A 190 -2.21 -7.81 -14.42
N SER A 191 -2.28 -6.62 -13.83
CA SER A 191 -2.71 -6.40 -12.44
C SER A 191 -4.16 -6.89 -12.22
N GLN A 192 -5.09 -6.55 -13.11
CA GLN A 192 -6.48 -7.07 -13.05
C GLN A 192 -6.54 -8.59 -13.01
N LEU A 193 -5.76 -9.26 -13.86
CA LEU A 193 -5.69 -10.72 -13.88
C LEU A 193 -5.14 -11.26 -12.56
N GLY A 194 -4.12 -10.62 -12.00
CA GLY A 194 -3.59 -10.93 -10.67
C GLY A 194 -4.65 -10.86 -9.58
N TRP A 195 -5.43 -9.78 -9.55
CA TRP A 195 -6.54 -9.61 -8.61
C TRP A 195 -7.66 -10.62 -8.83
N ALA A 196 -7.99 -10.93 -10.08
CA ALA A 196 -8.98 -11.96 -10.42
C ALA A 196 -8.57 -13.35 -9.92
N ILE A 197 -7.30 -13.75 -10.15
CA ILE A 197 -6.73 -15.00 -9.65
C ILE A 197 -6.72 -15.00 -8.12
N GLY A 198 -6.26 -13.91 -7.50
CA GLY A 198 -6.24 -13.76 -6.05
C GLY A 198 -7.61 -13.93 -5.42
N SER A 199 -8.64 -13.27 -5.94
CA SER A 199 -10.03 -13.41 -5.46
C SER A 199 -10.59 -14.81 -5.68
N SER A 200 -10.22 -15.49 -6.78
CA SER A 200 -10.62 -16.88 -7.03
C SER A 200 -10.01 -17.83 -6.01
N LEU A 201 -8.74 -17.61 -5.62
CA LEU A 201 -8.06 -18.37 -4.57
C LEU A 201 -8.66 -18.11 -3.18
N ALA A 202 -9.05 -16.86 -2.89
CA ALA A 202 -9.78 -16.54 -1.66
C ALA A 202 -11.14 -17.24 -1.59
N ALA A 203 -11.89 -17.24 -2.70
CA ALA A 203 -13.17 -17.92 -2.81
C ALA A 203 -13.04 -19.42 -2.60
N LEU A 204 -12.05 -20.05 -3.25
CA LEU A 204 -11.75 -21.46 -3.09
C LEU A 204 -11.39 -21.80 -1.64
N ALA A 205 -10.51 -21.02 -1.01
CA ALA A 205 -10.13 -21.23 0.39
C ALA A 205 -11.33 -21.09 1.34
N GLY A 206 -12.19 -20.07 1.14
CA GLY A 206 -13.40 -19.87 1.93
C GLY A 206 -14.40 -21.02 1.80
N ILE A 207 -14.64 -21.51 0.58
CA ILE A 207 -15.56 -22.63 0.30
C ILE A 207 -15.05 -23.95 0.88
N LEU A 208 -13.74 -24.21 0.77
CA LEU A 208 -13.14 -25.43 1.33
C LEU A 208 -13.11 -25.43 2.86
N LEU A 209 -13.05 -24.25 3.46
CA LEU A 209 -13.03 -24.07 4.91
C LEU A 209 -14.42 -24.14 5.56
N ALA A 210 -15.44 -23.58 4.90
CA ALA A 210 -16.79 -23.44 5.42
C ALA A 210 -17.47 -24.74 5.92
N PRO A 211 -17.13 -25.96 5.44
CA PRO A 211 -17.62 -27.20 6.04
C PRO A 211 -16.84 -27.68 7.27
N ILE A 212 -15.67 -27.10 7.54
CA ILE A 212 -14.80 -27.45 8.69
C ILE A 212 -15.15 -26.58 9.90
N VAL A 213 -15.41 -25.30 9.67
CA VAL A 213 -15.83 -24.33 10.70
C VAL A 213 -17.25 -23.90 10.38
N THR A 214 -18.12 -23.76 11.39
CA THR A 214 -19.46 -23.20 11.14
C THR A 214 -19.32 -21.82 10.48
N PRO A 215 -19.88 -21.62 9.27
CA PRO A 215 -19.85 -20.37 8.54
C PRO A 215 -20.37 -19.20 9.37
N ASP A 216 -19.45 -18.37 9.82
CA ASP A 216 -19.68 -17.09 10.47
C ASP A 216 -18.93 -15.99 9.71
N ILE A 217 -19.54 -14.81 9.61
CA ILE A 217 -19.03 -13.69 8.81
C ILE A 217 -17.66 -13.25 9.31
N LEU A 218 -17.48 -13.14 10.63
CA LEU A 218 -16.21 -12.74 11.22
C LEU A 218 -15.21 -13.89 11.16
N ILE A 219 -15.58 -15.11 11.55
CA ILE A 219 -14.65 -16.26 11.55
C ILE A 219 -14.06 -16.51 10.15
N LEU A 220 -14.90 -16.55 9.11
CA LEU A 220 -14.42 -16.78 7.73
C LEU A 220 -13.56 -15.61 7.22
N THR A 221 -13.93 -14.37 7.53
CA THR A 221 -13.15 -13.18 7.13
C THR A 221 -11.78 -13.17 7.80
N LEU A 222 -11.71 -13.57 9.07
CA LEU A 222 -10.52 -13.44 9.90
C LEU A 222 -9.56 -14.61 9.80
N LEU A 223 -9.99 -15.74 9.24
CA LEU A 223 -9.06 -16.84 9.00
C LEU A 223 -7.91 -16.44 8.06
N VAL A 224 -8.14 -15.44 7.21
CA VAL A 224 -7.10 -14.91 6.32
C VAL A 224 -5.95 -14.23 7.06
N VAL A 225 -6.14 -13.83 8.34
CA VAL A 225 -5.04 -13.40 9.20
C VAL A 225 -3.98 -14.52 9.34
N ASN A 226 -4.39 -15.79 9.37
CA ASN A 226 -3.47 -16.93 9.40
C ASN A 226 -2.75 -17.07 8.04
N GLY A 227 -3.45 -16.77 6.95
CA GLY A 227 -2.85 -16.62 5.63
C GLY A 227 -1.76 -15.54 5.57
N TYR A 228 -1.89 -14.44 6.33
CA TYR A 228 -0.86 -13.39 6.41
C TYR A 228 0.43 -13.92 7.03
N ALA A 229 0.31 -14.72 8.10
CA ALA A 229 1.42 -15.38 8.76
C ALA A 229 2.19 -16.31 7.80
N ALA A 230 1.46 -17.14 7.06
CA ALA A 230 2.02 -18.01 6.01
C ALA A 230 2.67 -17.20 4.86
N ALA A 231 2.03 -16.11 4.43
CA ALA A 231 2.53 -15.25 3.36
C ALA A 231 3.87 -14.56 3.72
N MET A 232 4.10 -14.27 5.01
CA MET A 232 5.36 -13.69 5.49
C MET A 232 6.56 -14.63 5.32
N VAL A 233 6.37 -15.95 5.41
CA VAL A 233 7.46 -16.92 5.19
C VAL A 233 8.05 -16.76 3.79
N GLY A 234 7.20 -16.55 2.79
CA GLY A 234 7.61 -16.21 1.42
C GLY A 234 7.93 -14.74 1.18
N ARG A 235 7.98 -13.90 2.24
CA ARG A 235 8.23 -12.44 2.19
C ARG A 235 7.32 -11.70 1.20
N LEU A 236 6.10 -12.20 1.01
CA LEU A 236 5.16 -11.72 0.00
C LEU A 236 5.69 -11.73 -1.45
N ARG A 237 6.72 -12.54 -1.75
CA ARG A 237 7.35 -12.60 -3.09
C ARG A 237 7.47 -14.03 -3.63
N SER A 238 7.67 -15.02 -2.77
CA SER A 238 7.88 -16.41 -3.16
C SER A 238 6.67 -17.26 -2.86
N LEU A 239 5.90 -17.62 -3.88
CA LEU A 239 4.73 -18.49 -3.75
C LEU A 239 5.07 -19.89 -3.21
N PRO A 240 6.16 -20.57 -3.62
CA PRO A 240 6.52 -21.87 -3.03
C PRO A 240 6.83 -21.78 -1.54
N LEU A 241 7.58 -20.77 -1.10
CA LEU A 241 7.87 -20.56 0.32
C LEU A 241 6.63 -20.14 1.10
N THR A 242 5.71 -19.39 0.48
CA THR A 242 4.40 -19.08 1.06
C THR A 242 3.55 -20.33 1.24
N PHE A 243 3.52 -21.23 0.26
CA PHE A 243 2.79 -22.49 0.36
C PHE A 243 3.37 -23.37 1.47
N ALA A 244 4.69 -23.54 1.50
CA ALA A 244 5.39 -24.25 2.57
C ALA A 244 5.14 -23.61 3.95
N GLY A 245 5.11 -22.27 4.03
CA GLY A 245 4.76 -21.53 5.24
C GLY A 245 3.34 -21.80 5.72
N GLY A 246 2.38 -21.97 4.82
CA GLY A 246 1.01 -22.35 5.16
C GLY A 246 0.92 -23.75 5.76
N VAL A 247 1.56 -24.73 5.13
CA VAL A 247 1.65 -26.11 5.65
C VAL A 247 2.35 -26.14 7.00
N ALA A 248 3.48 -25.45 7.14
CA ALA A 248 4.23 -25.35 8.39
C ALA A 248 3.38 -24.73 9.51
N LEU A 249 2.63 -23.67 9.22
CA LEU A 249 1.73 -23.03 10.17
C LEU A 249 0.60 -23.98 10.62
N GLY A 250 -0.02 -24.70 9.69
CA GLY A 250 -1.07 -25.67 10.03
C GLY A 250 -0.56 -26.84 10.89
N MET A 251 0.64 -27.35 10.59
CA MET A 251 1.30 -28.36 11.41
C MET A 251 1.68 -27.81 12.79
N PHE A 252 2.21 -26.59 12.85
CA PHE A 252 2.53 -25.89 14.09
C PHE A 252 1.28 -25.78 14.98
N GLU A 253 0.16 -25.36 14.41
CA GLU A 253 -1.11 -25.28 15.15
C GLU A 253 -1.57 -26.66 15.64
N SER A 254 -1.57 -27.67 14.77
CA SER A 254 -2.07 -28.99 15.14
C SER A 254 -1.20 -29.67 16.21
N TYR A 255 0.13 -29.58 16.12
CA TYR A 255 1.01 -30.17 17.14
C TYR A 255 0.96 -29.42 18.46
N ALA A 256 0.88 -28.10 18.44
CA ALA A 256 0.70 -27.33 19.67
C ALA A 256 -0.59 -27.75 20.38
N VAL A 257 -1.69 -27.96 19.65
CA VAL A 257 -2.96 -28.44 20.22
C VAL A 257 -2.87 -29.85 20.79
N GLY A 258 -2.16 -30.75 20.10
CA GLY A 258 -2.12 -32.15 20.48
C GLY A 258 -1.10 -32.51 21.58
N TYR A 259 -0.06 -31.70 21.77
CA TYR A 259 1.02 -32.00 22.71
C TYR A 259 1.13 -31.06 23.92
N LEU A 260 0.46 -29.90 23.92
CA LEU A 260 0.53 -28.95 25.03
C LEU A 260 -0.63 -29.20 26.05
N PRO A 261 -0.36 -29.33 27.36
CA PRO A 261 -1.37 -29.65 28.39
C PRO A 261 -2.40 -28.52 28.66
N GLY A 262 -3.61 -28.91 29.12
CA GLY A 262 -4.87 -28.26 28.72
C GLY A 262 -5.54 -27.14 29.56
N SER A 263 -4.92 -26.48 30.54
CA SER A 263 -5.63 -25.44 31.33
C SER A 263 -5.37 -23.99 30.87
N VAL A 264 -4.12 -23.63 30.55
CA VAL A 264 -3.74 -22.27 30.10
C VAL A 264 -3.53 -22.21 28.58
N LEU A 265 -3.28 -23.35 27.94
CA LEU A 265 -2.91 -23.44 26.52
C LEU A 265 -4.08 -23.58 25.54
N SER A 266 -5.28 -23.91 26.03
CA SER A 266 -6.49 -23.93 25.20
C SER A 266 -6.84 -22.53 24.65
N GLN A 267 -6.61 -21.49 25.44
CA GLN A 267 -6.74 -20.09 25.02
C GLN A 267 -5.63 -19.68 24.04
N LEU A 268 -4.40 -20.15 24.25
CA LEU A 268 -3.26 -19.87 23.38
C LEU A 268 -3.40 -20.46 21.97
N ARG A 269 -4.23 -21.49 21.77
CA ARG A 269 -4.48 -22.11 20.46
C ARG A 269 -4.84 -21.06 19.40
N THR A 270 -5.76 -20.16 19.74
CA THR A 270 -6.25 -19.14 18.79
C THR A 270 -5.21 -18.04 18.49
N THR A 271 -4.13 -18.00 19.28
CA THR A 271 -3.01 -17.07 19.20
C THR A 271 -1.79 -17.66 18.49
N LEU A 272 -1.74 -18.97 18.25
CA LEU A 272 -0.58 -19.63 17.62
C LEU A 272 -0.20 -19.04 16.26
N PRO A 273 -1.14 -18.73 15.33
CA PRO A 273 -0.78 -18.11 14.06
C PRO A 273 -0.15 -16.72 14.20
N ILE A 274 -0.51 -16.02 15.27
CA ILE A 274 -0.02 -14.69 15.59
C ILE A 274 1.40 -14.79 16.14
N ILE A 275 1.64 -15.73 17.04
CA ILE A 275 2.98 -16.03 17.58
C ILE A 275 3.89 -16.45 16.43
N PHE A 276 3.40 -17.30 15.52
CA PHE A 276 4.13 -17.70 14.32
C PHE A 276 4.48 -16.49 13.44
N LEU A 277 3.52 -15.63 13.11
CA LEU A 277 3.74 -14.39 12.37
C LEU A 277 4.83 -13.52 13.03
N PHE A 278 4.75 -13.37 14.36
CA PHE A 278 5.69 -12.58 15.13
C PHE A 278 7.12 -13.14 15.10
N ILE A 279 7.27 -14.47 15.28
CA ILE A 279 8.56 -15.16 15.21
C ILE A 279 9.17 -14.99 13.82
N ILE A 280 8.40 -15.22 12.75
CA ILE A 280 8.88 -15.06 11.37
C ILE A 280 9.38 -13.63 11.13
N ILE A 281 8.60 -12.64 11.55
CA ILE A 281 8.93 -11.23 11.41
C ILE A 281 10.23 -10.86 12.16
N LEU A 282 10.49 -11.44 13.34
CA LEU A 282 11.71 -11.19 14.13
C LEU A 282 12.96 -11.83 13.51
N VAL A 283 12.82 -12.99 12.89
CA VAL A 283 13.90 -13.77 12.27
C VAL A 283 14.27 -13.23 10.88
N LEU A 284 13.32 -12.63 10.16
CA LEU A 284 13.56 -12.11 8.82
C LEU A 284 14.56 -10.92 8.84
N PRO A 285 15.52 -10.89 7.89
CA PRO A 285 16.49 -9.80 7.82
C PRO A 285 15.83 -8.46 7.51
N ALA A 286 16.27 -7.40 8.20
CA ALA A 286 15.74 -6.05 8.03
C ALA A 286 15.86 -5.60 6.57
N SER A 287 14.78 -5.04 6.01
CA SER A 287 14.79 -4.50 4.65
C SER A 287 15.73 -3.29 4.56
N ARG A 288 16.62 -3.27 3.56
CA ARG A 288 17.50 -2.13 3.26
C ARG A 288 16.69 -0.85 3.00
N LEU A 289 17.25 0.30 3.37
CA LEU A 289 16.73 1.63 3.03
C LEU A 289 16.60 1.73 1.50
N ARG A 290 15.36 1.74 0.96
CA ARG A 290 15.13 2.11 -0.43
C ARG A 290 14.93 3.62 -0.50
N VAL A 291 15.69 4.28 -1.37
CA VAL A 291 15.48 5.67 -1.78
C VAL A 291 14.31 5.65 -2.77
N GLY A 292 13.09 5.71 -2.26
CA GLY A 292 11.90 5.92 -3.08
C GLY A 292 11.64 7.41 -3.26
N GLN A 293 11.02 7.80 -4.37
CA GLN A 293 10.56 9.18 -4.55
C GLN A 293 9.57 9.52 -3.43
N PRO A 294 9.81 10.59 -2.64
CA PRO A 294 8.87 11.01 -1.63
C PRO A 294 7.59 11.50 -2.31
N ALA A 295 6.44 10.92 -1.94
CA ALA A 295 5.17 11.56 -2.25
C ALA A 295 5.10 12.85 -1.43
N SER A 296 5.34 14.00 -2.05
CA SER A 296 5.23 15.30 -1.38
C SER A 296 3.78 15.54 -0.95
N ARG A 297 3.48 15.26 0.32
CA ARG A 297 2.25 15.73 0.95
C ARG A 297 2.42 17.21 1.30
N PRO A 298 1.47 18.09 0.97
CA PRO A 298 1.47 19.44 1.50
C PRO A 298 1.41 19.37 3.02
N ALA A 299 2.39 19.97 3.71
CA ALA A 299 2.39 20.04 5.16
C ALA A 299 1.19 20.88 5.63
N ALA A 300 0.32 20.31 6.47
CA ALA A 300 -0.78 21.06 7.07
C ALA A 300 -0.24 22.20 7.95
N LYS A 301 -0.89 23.37 7.88
CA LYS A 301 -0.56 24.49 8.76
C LYS A 301 -0.86 24.10 10.20
N VAL A 302 0.18 24.10 11.04
CA VAL A 302 0.04 23.81 12.46
C VAL A 302 -0.49 25.06 13.17
N PRO A 303 -1.62 24.98 13.90
CA PRO A 303 -2.18 26.14 14.61
C PRO A 303 -1.23 26.64 15.71
N SER A 304 -1.37 27.92 16.08
CA SER A 304 -0.62 28.47 17.21
C SER A 304 -1.13 27.90 18.54
N LEU A 305 -0.26 27.79 19.55
CA LEU A 305 -0.67 27.32 20.88
C LEU A 305 -1.75 28.18 21.51
N ARG A 306 -1.69 29.51 21.31
CA ARG A 306 -2.72 30.43 21.77
C ARG A 306 -4.07 30.14 21.13
N THR A 307 -4.09 29.96 19.81
CA THR A 307 -5.31 29.62 19.06
C THR A 307 -5.88 28.28 19.54
N SER A 308 -5.03 27.26 19.71
CA SER A 308 -5.47 25.96 20.21
C SER A 308 -6.03 26.03 21.63
N ALA A 309 -5.40 26.80 22.53
CA ALA A 309 -5.90 26.99 23.89
C ALA A 309 -7.26 27.73 23.93
N ILE A 310 -7.44 28.75 23.08
CA ILE A 310 -8.72 29.46 22.96
C ILE A 310 -9.82 28.51 22.45
N VAL A 311 -9.55 27.75 21.38
CA VAL A 311 -10.51 26.79 20.82
C VAL A 311 -10.85 25.70 21.85
N ALA A 312 -9.86 25.20 22.58
CA ALA A 312 -10.03 24.25 23.67
C ALA A 312 -10.92 24.81 24.79
N GLY A 313 -10.69 26.06 25.21
CA GLY A 313 -11.53 26.76 26.20
C GLY A 313 -12.97 26.94 25.71
N VAL A 314 -13.17 27.40 24.47
CA VAL A 314 -14.49 27.55 23.84
C VAL A 314 -15.22 26.21 23.79
N TYR A 315 -14.53 25.12 23.44
CA TYR A 315 -15.11 23.78 23.45
C TYR A 315 -15.57 23.35 24.84
N VAL A 316 -14.74 23.51 25.87
CA VAL A 316 -15.12 23.12 27.25
C VAL A 316 -16.30 23.95 27.76
N VAL A 317 -16.29 25.27 27.53
CA VAL A 317 -17.39 26.16 27.90
C VAL A 317 -18.67 25.79 27.14
N GLY A 318 -18.55 25.52 25.84
CA GLY A 318 -19.68 25.07 25.01
C GLY A 318 -20.29 23.77 25.53
N ILE A 319 -19.46 22.77 25.88
CA ILE A 319 -19.94 21.52 26.48
C ILE A 319 -20.59 21.77 27.85
N TRP A 320 -20.02 22.64 28.68
CA TRP A 320 -20.60 22.98 29.98
C TRP A 320 -22.01 23.60 29.85
N ILE A 321 -22.21 24.50 28.87
CA ILE A 321 -23.53 25.08 28.54
C ILE A 321 -24.47 24.00 28.02
N VAL A 322 -24.09 23.31 26.93
CA VAL A 322 -24.93 22.32 26.25
C VAL A 322 -25.32 21.17 27.18
N SER A 323 -24.39 20.72 28.04
CA SER A 323 -24.64 19.63 28.99
C SER A 323 -25.82 19.88 29.95
N GLY A 324 -26.16 21.15 30.21
CA GLY A 324 -27.33 21.52 31.01
C GLY A 324 -28.66 21.20 30.32
N HIS A 325 -28.68 21.18 28.99
CA HIS A 325 -29.87 20.96 28.17
C HIS A 325 -30.00 19.51 27.64
N LEU A 326 -28.94 18.72 27.74
CA LEU A 326 -28.95 17.33 27.29
C LEU A 326 -29.66 16.40 28.29
N SER A 327 -30.36 15.39 27.77
CA SER A 327 -30.87 14.27 28.56
C SER A 327 -29.73 13.44 29.18
N LEU A 328 -30.04 12.58 30.15
CA LEU A 328 -29.02 11.69 30.75
C LEU A 328 -28.36 10.77 29.71
N THR A 329 -29.14 10.22 28.79
CA THR A 329 -28.66 9.37 27.69
C THR A 329 -27.75 10.13 26.74
N ASP A 330 -28.18 11.33 26.32
CA ASP A 330 -27.41 12.15 25.39
C ASP A 330 -26.08 12.62 26.01
N ARG A 331 -26.07 12.91 27.31
CA ARG A 331 -24.83 13.21 28.05
C ARG A 331 -23.85 12.05 27.97
N GLY A 332 -24.33 10.82 28.11
CA GLY A 332 -23.52 9.61 27.98
C GLY A 332 -22.93 9.44 26.57
N ILE A 333 -23.74 9.67 25.53
CA ILE A 333 -23.30 9.59 24.12
C ILE A 333 -22.23 10.65 23.83
N VAL A 334 -22.46 11.91 24.23
CA VAL A 334 -21.49 12.99 24.00
C VAL A 334 -20.21 12.77 24.81
N ALA A 335 -20.30 12.23 26.03
CA ALA A 335 -19.14 11.88 26.84
C ALA A 335 -18.32 10.77 26.16
N LYS A 336 -18.98 9.73 25.66
CA LYS A 336 -18.36 8.67 24.86
C LYS A 336 -17.69 9.23 23.61
N GLY A 337 -18.29 10.22 22.97
CA GLY A 337 -17.71 10.94 21.82
C GLY A 337 -16.41 11.66 22.17
N ALA A 338 -16.37 12.39 23.29
CA ALA A 338 -15.14 13.05 23.77
C ALA A 338 -14.03 12.04 24.12
N ILE A 339 -14.40 10.92 24.75
CA ILE A 339 -13.48 9.83 25.09
C ILE A 339 -12.89 9.19 23.83
N LEU A 340 -13.71 8.87 22.83
CA LEU A 340 -13.25 8.29 21.57
C LEU A 340 -12.43 9.29 20.75
N SER A 341 -12.73 10.58 20.86
CA SER A 341 -11.91 11.66 20.29
C SER A 341 -10.52 11.67 20.93
N LEU A 342 -10.42 11.45 22.25
CA LEU A 342 -9.15 11.30 22.95
C LEU A 342 -8.39 10.03 22.51
N VAL A 343 -9.10 8.91 22.32
CA VAL A 343 -8.49 7.68 21.79
C VAL A 343 -7.93 7.93 20.38
N MET A 344 -8.69 8.54 19.48
CA MET A 344 -8.24 8.87 18.12
C MET A 344 -7.16 9.96 18.10
N LEU A 345 -7.14 10.87 19.08
CA LEU A 345 -6.08 11.87 19.23
C LEU A 345 -4.70 11.23 19.39
N SER A 346 -4.62 10.06 20.04
CA SER A 346 -3.35 9.32 20.11
C SER A 346 -2.85 8.81 18.74
N LEU A 347 -3.76 8.56 17.77
CA LEU A 347 -3.42 8.20 16.40
C LEU A 347 -2.90 9.41 15.62
N VAL A 348 -3.19 10.65 16.06
CA VAL A 348 -2.62 11.86 15.45
C VAL A 348 -1.10 11.90 15.60
N LEU A 349 -0.58 11.52 16.76
CA LEU A 349 0.86 11.43 16.97
C LEU A 349 1.49 10.31 16.15
N LEU A 350 0.86 9.13 16.18
CA LEU A 350 1.44 7.92 15.61
C LEU A 350 1.27 7.88 14.09
N THR A 351 0.03 7.90 13.60
CA THR A 351 -0.28 7.82 12.17
C THR A 351 -0.21 9.18 11.49
N GLY A 352 -0.74 10.24 12.11
CA GLY A 352 -0.75 11.58 11.53
C GLY A 352 0.65 12.20 11.42
N TYR A 353 1.41 12.24 12.52
CA TYR A 353 2.68 12.96 12.57
C TYR A 353 3.89 12.13 12.21
N SER A 354 3.91 10.84 12.55
CA SER A 354 5.07 9.95 12.33
C SER A 354 4.91 8.98 11.16
N GLY A 355 3.74 8.95 10.53
CA GLY A 355 3.43 8.06 9.40
C GLY A 355 3.36 6.58 9.76
N GLN A 356 3.34 6.22 11.05
CA GLN A 356 3.28 4.82 11.48
C GLN A 356 1.82 4.40 11.70
N ILE A 357 1.40 3.29 11.09
CA ILE A 357 0.07 2.72 11.31
C ILE A 357 0.12 1.70 12.44
N SER A 358 -0.80 1.83 13.40
CA SER A 358 -1.05 0.85 14.44
C SER A 358 -2.50 0.39 14.40
N LEU A 359 -2.70 -0.92 14.47
CA LEU A 359 -4.01 -1.57 14.53
C LEU A 359 -4.34 -2.10 15.94
N ALA A 360 -3.60 -1.67 16.96
CA ALA A 360 -3.74 -2.11 18.36
C ALA A 360 -4.37 -1.05 19.29
N GLN A 361 -5.07 -0.08 18.72
CA GLN A 361 -5.50 1.09 19.47
C GLN A 361 -6.45 0.76 20.64
N MET A 362 -7.43 -0.13 20.42
CA MET A 362 -8.36 -0.56 21.46
C MET A 362 -7.70 -1.44 22.52
N THR A 363 -6.60 -2.11 22.19
CA THR A 363 -5.79 -2.84 23.18
C THR A 363 -5.23 -1.89 24.23
N PHE A 364 -4.71 -0.73 23.83
CA PHE A 364 -4.22 0.27 24.78
C PHE A 364 -5.33 0.89 25.62
N VAL A 365 -6.53 1.09 25.05
CA VAL A 365 -7.73 1.50 25.79
C VAL A 365 -8.06 0.44 26.85
N GLY A 366 -8.09 -0.84 26.48
CA GLY A 366 -8.33 -1.93 27.42
C GLY A 366 -7.31 -2.03 28.54
N PHE A 367 -6.02 -1.82 28.25
CA PHE A 367 -4.97 -1.73 29.26
C PHE A 367 -5.19 -0.59 30.27
N GLY A 368 -5.67 0.56 29.80
CA GLY A 368 -5.98 1.69 30.67
C GLY A 368 -7.16 1.39 31.60
N ALA A 369 -8.24 0.83 31.06
CA ALA A 369 -9.41 0.45 31.86
C ALA A 369 -9.08 -0.66 32.87
N PHE A 370 -8.31 -1.67 32.45
CA PHE A 370 -7.83 -2.75 33.33
C PHE A 370 -6.96 -2.22 34.47
N ALA A 371 -5.94 -1.40 34.17
CA ALA A 371 -5.04 -0.85 35.17
C ALA A 371 -5.80 0.05 36.17
N MET A 372 -6.74 0.87 35.68
CA MET A 372 -7.60 1.68 36.54
C MET A 372 -8.41 0.80 37.49
N GLY A 373 -9.11 -0.22 36.97
CA GLY A 373 -9.97 -1.11 37.75
C GLY A 373 -9.24 -1.91 38.83
N LYS A 374 -7.96 -2.25 38.62
CA LYS A 374 -7.15 -3.01 39.59
C LYS A 374 -6.51 -2.16 40.68
N VAL A 375 -6.35 -0.85 40.49
CA VAL A 375 -5.67 0.02 41.45
C VAL A 375 -6.68 0.71 42.36
N ALA A 376 -6.54 0.49 43.67
CA ALA A 376 -7.27 1.19 44.73
C ALA A 376 -8.80 1.28 44.48
N GLY A 377 -9.41 0.14 44.12
CA GLY A 377 -10.87 0.02 43.97
C GLY A 377 -11.47 0.62 42.70
N GLY A 378 -10.65 1.00 41.70
CA GLY A 378 -11.16 1.36 40.38
C GLY A 378 -11.45 2.85 40.15
N GLY A 379 -11.31 3.72 41.17
CA GLY A 379 -11.62 5.15 41.08
C GLY A 379 -10.47 6.09 41.43
N SER A 380 -9.31 5.58 41.88
CA SER A 380 -8.24 6.42 42.42
C SER A 380 -7.46 7.21 41.36
N TRP A 381 -7.00 8.42 41.69
CA TRP A 381 -6.04 9.18 40.88
C TRP A 381 -4.74 8.39 40.62
N TRP A 382 -4.30 7.56 41.56
CA TRP A 382 -3.15 6.66 41.36
C TRP A 382 -3.40 5.63 40.24
N GLY A 383 -4.65 5.21 40.07
CA GLY A 383 -5.06 4.34 38.95
C GLY A 383 -4.89 5.02 37.60
N VAL A 384 -5.09 6.33 37.51
CA VAL A 384 -4.85 7.11 36.27
C VAL A 384 -3.38 7.09 35.89
N LEU A 385 -2.48 7.33 36.86
CA LEU A 385 -1.03 7.29 36.64
C LEU A 385 -0.55 5.88 36.28
N ALA A 386 -1.07 4.86 36.96
CA ALA A 386 -0.78 3.47 36.65
C ALA A 386 -1.24 3.09 35.23
N ALA A 387 -2.44 3.54 34.83
CA ALA A 387 -2.96 3.31 33.48
C ALA A 387 -2.09 3.97 32.39
N ILE A 388 -1.68 5.23 32.60
CA ILE A 388 -0.79 5.94 31.67
C ILE A 388 0.58 5.24 31.59
N GLY A 389 1.17 4.89 32.73
CA GLY A 389 2.48 4.21 32.79
C GLY A 389 2.45 2.82 32.16
N PHE A 390 1.43 2.02 32.49
CA PHE A 390 1.24 0.68 31.92
C PHE A 390 1.01 0.74 30.41
N GLY A 391 0.16 1.67 29.94
CA GLY A 391 -0.03 1.94 28.52
C GLY A 391 1.26 2.32 27.80
N ALA A 392 2.03 3.26 28.36
CA ALA A 392 3.31 3.72 27.79
C ALA A 392 4.35 2.58 27.70
N ALA A 393 4.45 1.75 28.74
CA ALA A 393 5.33 0.59 28.78
C ALA A 393 4.92 -0.48 27.77
N ALA A 394 3.62 -0.78 27.68
CA ALA A 394 3.08 -1.69 26.68
C ALA A 394 3.33 -1.16 25.26
N GLY A 395 3.12 0.14 25.03
CA GLY A 395 3.45 0.81 23.77
C GLY A 395 4.93 0.67 23.39
N ALA A 396 5.84 0.87 24.36
CA ALA A 396 7.27 0.67 24.15
C ALA A 396 7.57 -0.79 23.74
N LEU A 397 7.03 -1.75 24.50
CA LEU A 397 7.23 -3.18 24.27
C LEU A 397 6.72 -3.62 22.90
N ILE A 398 5.50 -3.22 22.54
CA ILE A 398 4.87 -3.53 21.25
C ILE A 398 5.62 -2.87 20.10
N SER A 399 6.31 -1.74 20.36
CA SER A 399 7.16 -1.09 19.37
C SER A 399 8.51 -1.78 19.16
N LEU A 400 9.00 -2.66 20.04
CA LEU A 400 10.34 -3.27 19.89
C LEU A 400 10.50 -4.06 18.57
N PRO A 401 9.55 -4.94 18.18
CA PRO A 401 9.57 -5.57 16.86
C PRO A 401 9.39 -4.53 15.75
N ALA A 402 8.57 -3.50 15.98
CA ALA A 402 8.35 -2.39 15.06
C ALA A 402 9.61 -1.57 14.74
N LEU A 403 10.65 -1.64 15.58
CA LEU A 403 11.92 -0.96 15.33
C LEU A 403 12.58 -1.49 14.05
N ARG A 404 12.45 -2.80 13.77
CA ARG A 404 12.99 -3.46 12.57
C ARG A 404 12.08 -3.33 11.35
N LEU A 405 10.79 -3.10 11.57
CA LEU A 405 9.74 -3.16 10.55
C LEU A 405 9.32 -1.77 10.07
N ARG A 406 8.75 -1.71 8.87
CA ARG A 406 8.24 -0.47 8.27
C ARG A 406 6.93 -0.72 7.53
N GLY A 407 6.12 0.34 7.46
CA GLY A 407 4.88 0.36 6.68
C GLY A 407 3.97 -0.83 7.01
N LEU A 408 3.70 -1.64 6.00
CA LEU A 408 2.85 -2.84 6.08
C LEU A 408 3.23 -3.80 7.23
N TYR A 409 4.51 -4.12 7.40
CA TYR A 409 4.94 -5.11 8.39
C TYR A 409 4.64 -4.65 9.82
N LEU A 410 4.69 -3.34 10.07
CA LEU A 410 4.31 -2.76 11.35
C LEU A 410 2.79 -2.84 11.59
N ALA A 411 1.99 -2.52 10.57
CA ALA A 411 0.54 -2.66 10.66
C ALA A 411 0.15 -4.13 10.95
N LEU A 412 0.76 -5.08 10.26
CA LEU A 412 0.54 -6.52 10.50
C LEU A 412 0.98 -6.94 11.91
N SER A 413 2.13 -6.47 12.40
CA SER A 413 2.59 -6.78 13.74
C SER A 413 1.69 -6.22 14.84
N THR A 414 1.16 -5.00 14.66
CA THR A 414 0.23 -4.41 15.65
C THR A 414 -1.13 -5.08 15.62
N LEU A 415 -1.64 -5.47 14.44
CA LEU A 415 -2.85 -6.29 14.32
C LEU A 415 -2.69 -7.65 14.99
N ALA A 416 -1.53 -8.27 14.79
CA ALA A 416 -1.16 -9.54 15.41
C ALA A 416 -1.26 -9.41 16.94
N VAL A 417 -0.57 -8.43 17.51
CA VAL A 417 -0.63 -8.15 18.96
C VAL A 417 -2.06 -7.85 19.42
N ALA A 418 -2.82 -7.04 18.68
CA ALA A 418 -4.19 -6.69 19.06
C ALA A 418 -5.08 -7.94 19.20
N ARG A 419 -5.01 -8.84 18.23
CA ARG A 419 -5.75 -10.11 18.24
C ARG A 419 -5.23 -11.07 19.32
N ALA A 420 -3.93 -11.08 19.60
CA ALA A 420 -3.38 -11.85 20.73
C ALA A 420 -3.90 -11.34 22.07
N MET A 421 -3.97 -10.03 22.26
CA MET A 421 -4.48 -9.47 23.52
C MET A 421 -5.98 -9.70 23.69
N ASP A 422 -6.77 -9.61 22.61
CA ASP A 422 -8.20 -9.99 22.63
C ASP A 422 -8.40 -11.43 23.14
N THR A 423 -7.60 -12.37 22.64
CA THR A 423 -7.74 -13.80 22.97
C THR A 423 -7.11 -14.20 24.31
N VAL A 424 -5.89 -13.74 24.61
CA VAL A 424 -5.09 -14.22 25.76
C VAL A 424 -5.25 -13.34 27.00
N PHE A 425 -5.51 -12.05 26.82
CA PHE A 425 -5.55 -11.08 27.92
C PHE A 425 -6.98 -10.73 28.30
N PHE A 426 -7.76 -10.20 27.35
CA PHE A 426 -9.12 -9.71 27.63
C PHE A 426 -10.11 -10.85 27.87
N ASN A 427 -10.11 -11.90 27.03
CA ASN A 427 -10.99 -13.07 27.22
C ASN A 427 -10.50 -14.07 28.28
N ASN A 428 -9.50 -13.72 29.09
CA ASN A 428 -8.99 -14.57 30.15
C ASN A 428 -9.68 -14.27 31.49
N ASN A 429 -10.44 -15.25 31.98
CA ASN A 429 -11.17 -15.16 33.25
C ASN A 429 -10.26 -14.93 34.47
N HIS A 430 -8.97 -15.27 34.41
CA HIS A 430 -8.02 -14.93 35.48
C HIS A 430 -7.68 -13.44 35.52
N VAL A 431 -7.78 -12.75 34.40
CA VAL A 431 -7.48 -11.31 34.27
C VAL A 431 -8.73 -10.49 34.61
N PHE A 432 -9.86 -10.83 33.99
CA PHE A 432 -11.14 -10.11 34.11
C PHE A 432 -12.11 -10.68 35.17
N GLY A 433 -11.76 -11.74 35.90
CA GLY A 433 -12.58 -12.34 36.95
C GLY A 433 -13.74 -13.20 36.42
N GLN A 434 -14.47 -13.87 37.34
CA GLN A 434 -15.69 -14.62 36.99
C GLN A 434 -16.76 -13.64 36.48
N GLY A 435 -17.24 -13.85 35.26
CA GLY A 435 -18.17 -12.95 34.56
C GLY A 435 -17.53 -12.09 33.47
N GLY A 436 -16.20 -12.09 33.32
CA GLY A 436 -15.51 -11.46 32.19
C GLY A 436 -15.57 -9.93 32.17
N ALA A 437 -15.76 -9.29 33.33
CA ALA A 437 -15.85 -7.84 33.45
C ALA A 437 -15.09 -7.31 34.67
N VAL A 438 -14.44 -6.17 34.49
CA VAL A 438 -13.72 -5.46 35.56
C VAL A 438 -14.48 -4.19 35.92
N HIS A 439 -14.75 -3.98 37.21
CA HIS A 439 -15.33 -2.74 37.70
C HIS A 439 -14.32 -1.60 37.54
N VAL A 440 -14.77 -0.49 36.96
CA VAL A 440 -13.96 0.72 36.77
C VAL A 440 -14.80 1.92 37.19
N GLY A 441 -14.42 2.52 38.31
CA GLY A 441 -15.06 3.70 38.86
C GLY A 441 -14.66 4.99 38.14
N ARG A 442 -15.40 6.05 38.42
CA ARG A 442 -15.02 7.40 37.98
C ARG A 442 -13.80 7.87 38.77
N VAL A 443 -13.00 8.72 38.14
CA VAL A 443 -11.80 9.28 38.76
C VAL A 443 -12.20 10.15 39.96
N ALA A 444 -11.69 9.82 41.14
CA ALA A 444 -11.85 10.61 42.35
C ALA A 444 -10.76 11.67 42.39
N LEU A 445 -11.16 12.94 42.27
CA LEU A 445 -10.29 14.09 42.42
C LEU A 445 -10.46 14.69 43.82
N PRO A 446 -9.37 15.09 44.51
CA PRO A 446 -9.48 15.74 45.81
C PRO A 446 -10.36 16.99 45.72
N GLY A 447 -11.47 17.02 46.46
CA GLY A 447 -12.38 18.17 46.53
C GLY A 447 -13.32 18.36 45.33
N ILE A 448 -13.33 17.47 44.33
CA ILE A 448 -14.22 17.57 43.15
C ILE A 448 -14.98 16.25 42.96
N SER A 449 -16.31 16.27 43.11
CA SER A 449 -17.16 15.10 42.81
C SER A 449 -17.44 15.02 41.30
N LEU A 450 -17.22 13.83 40.74
CA LEU A 450 -17.51 13.48 39.35
C LEU A 450 -18.68 12.48 39.23
N ASP A 451 -19.49 12.32 40.28
CA ASP A 451 -20.57 11.33 40.33
C ASP A 451 -21.77 11.72 39.46
N SER A 452 -21.95 13.03 39.23
CA SER A 452 -22.96 13.52 38.29
C SER A 452 -22.54 13.26 36.82
N PRO A 453 -23.42 12.67 35.98
CA PRO A 453 -23.14 12.50 34.55
C PRO A 453 -22.78 13.81 33.82
N ARG A 454 -23.32 14.95 34.28
CA ARG A 454 -22.98 16.27 33.74
C ARG A 454 -21.54 16.66 34.09
N ALA A 455 -21.15 16.52 35.36
CA ALA A 455 -19.79 16.80 35.82
C ALA A 455 -18.78 15.91 35.09
N TYR A 456 -19.11 14.62 34.92
CA TYR A 456 -18.26 13.67 34.23
C TYR A 456 -18.09 13.97 32.73
N LEU A 457 -19.16 14.38 32.04
CA LEU A 457 -19.09 14.83 30.65
C LEU A 457 -18.15 16.04 30.50
N VAL A 458 -18.30 17.06 31.35
CA VAL A 458 -17.44 18.25 31.33
C VAL A 458 -15.99 17.89 31.62
N PHE A 459 -15.75 16.98 32.56
CA PHE A 459 -14.42 16.45 32.85
C PHE A 459 -13.81 15.73 31.63
N CYS A 460 -14.56 14.86 30.95
CA CYS A 460 -14.07 14.19 29.74
C CYS A 460 -13.71 15.19 28.62
N ALA A 461 -14.55 16.22 28.44
CA ALA A 461 -14.29 17.30 27.48
C ALA A 461 -13.01 18.09 27.86
N LEU A 462 -12.82 18.39 29.15
CA LEU A 462 -11.62 19.06 29.64
C LEU A 462 -10.36 18.22 29.39
N VAL A 463 -10.38 16.92 29.69
CA VAL A 463 -9.24 16.02 29.46
C VAL A 463 -8.90 15.95 27.98
N PHE A 464 -9.90 15.81 27.09
CA PHE A 464 -9.69 15.87 25.65
C PHE A 464 -9.07 17.21 25.22
N ALA A 465 -9.61 18.33 25.70
CA ALA A 465 -9.15 19.68 25.37
C ALA A 465 -7.67 19.91 25.76
N VAL A 466 -7.29 19.48 26.97
CA VAL A 466 -5.91 19.55 27.45
C VAL A 466 -4.98 18.67 26.62
N ALA A 467 -5.37 17.41 26.37
CA ALA A 467 -4.59 16.51 25.53
C ALA A 467 -4.42 17.03 24.11
N ALA A 468 -5.47 17.63 23.52
CA ALA A 468 -5.46 18.24 22.20
C ALA A 468 -4.44 19.37 22.09
N VAL A 469 -4.41 20.28 23.08
CA VAL A 469 -3.39 21.34 23.15
C VAL A 469 -1.99 20.73 23.32
N GLY A 470 -1.86 19.69 24.15
CA GLY A 470 -0.61 18.95 24.35
C GLY A 470 -0.06 18.34 23.05
N VAL A 471 -0.92 17.72 22.23
CA VAL A 471 -0.52 17.15 20.94
C VAL A 471 -0.09 18.25 19.95
N VAL A 472 -0.73 19.41 19.94
CA VAL A 472 -0.27 20.57 19.16
C VAL A 472 1.08 21.08 19.65
N ALA A 473 1.30 21.11 20.97
CA ALA A 473 2.60 21.48 21.55
C ALA A 473 3.71 20.52 21.11
N VAL A 474 3.45 19.20 21.14
CA VAL A 474 4.38 18.19 20.63
C VAL A 474 4.69 18.40 19.14
N ARG A 475 3.68 18.73 18.31
CA ARG A 475 3.87 19.01 16.88
C ARG A 475 4.80 20.20 16.63
N ARG A 476 4.70 21.25 17.45
CA ARG A 476 5.55 22.46 17.32
C ARG A 476 6.93 22.30 17.94
N ALA A 477 7.09 21.37 18.88
CA ALA A 477 8.37 21.06 19.51
C ALA A 477 9.37 20.39 18.53
N ALA A 478 10.62 20.25 18.98
CA ALA A 478 11.66 19.56 18.22
C ALA A 478 11.26 18.12 17.85
N LEU A 479 10.58 17.42 18.76
CA LEU A 479 10.06 16.07 18.52
C LEU A 479 9.10 16.05 17.32
N GLY A 480 8.13 16.95 17.25
CA GLY A 480 7.18 17.02 16.13
C GLY A 480 7.84 17.26 14.78
N ARG A 481 8.88 18.09 14.72
CA ARG A 481 9.68 18.29 13.49
C ARG A 481 10.43 17.03 13.08
N ARG A 482 11.01 16.30 14.05
CA ARG A 482 11.69 15.01 13.80
C ARG A 482 10.72 13.94 13.30
N LEU A 483 9.51 13.87 13.87
CA LEU A 483 8.48 12.92 13.45
C LEU A 483 7.98 13.25 12.04
N ALA A 484 7.75 14.53 11.72
CA ALA A 484 7.38 14.96 10.38
C ALA A 484 8.47 14.59 9.35
N ALA A 485 9.73 14.90 9.64
CA ALA A 485 10.86 14.54 8.77
C ALA A 485 10.98 13.02 8.58
N MET A 486 10.78 12.24 9.66
CA MET A 486 10.78 10.77 9.60
C MET A 486 9.61 10.23 8.77
N SER A 487 8.44 10.86 8.82
CA SER A 487 7.29 10.50 8.01
C SER A 487 7.53 10.77 6.52
N ASP A 488 8.29 11.82 6.18
CA ASP A 488 8.58 12.20 4.79
C ASP A 488 9.71 11.33 4.20
N SER A 489 10.84 11.22 4.91
CA SER A 489 11.97 10.39 4.48
C SER A 489 12.80 9.86 5.65
N PRO A 490 12.53 8.61 6.10
CA PRO A 490 13.36 7.97 7.11
C PRO A 490 14.83 7.81 6.68
N ALA A 491 15.07 7.67 5.37
CA ALA A 491 16.42 7.54 4.83
C ALA A 491 17.22 8.84 4.99
N ALA A 492 16.62 9.99 4.68
CA ALA A 492 17.25 11.29 4.89
C ALA A 492 17.48 11.60 6.38
N CYS A 493 16.55 11.20 7.27
CA CYS A 493 16.77 11.33 8.70
C CYS A 493 17.98 10.53 9.19
N ALA A 494 18.19 9.32 8.65
CA ALA A 494 19.34 8.49 9.02
C ALA A 494 20.68 9.11 8.57
N THR A 495 20.73 9.75 7.40
CA THR A 495 21.95 10.45 6.92
C THR A 495 22.27 11.69 7.76
N LEU A 496 21.27 12.29 8.40
CA LEU A 496 21.42 13.40 9.34
C LEU A 496 21.75 12.92 10.78
N GLY A 497 22.07 11.65 10.98
CA GLY A 497 22.43 11.09 12.30
C GLY A 497 21.25 10.91 13.26
N MET A 498 20.01 11.01 12.79
CA MET A 498 18.84 10.85 13.66
C MET A 498 18.59 9.38 14.00
N SER A 499 18.41 9.07 15.28
CA SER A 499 18.01 7.74 15.74
C SER A 499 16.52 7.49 15.45
N LEU A 500 16.22 6.79 14.36
CA LEU A 500 14.85 6.39 14.00
C LEU A 500 14.20 5.53 15.09
N THR A 501 15.00 4.69 15.74
CA THR A 501 14.58 3.76 16.79
C THR A 501 13.97 4.47 17.99
N TRP A 502 14.68 5.45 18.55
CA TRP A 502 14.21 6.20 19.72
C TRP A 502 12.97 7.02 19.41
N ASN A 503 12.92 7.67 18.25
CA ASN A 503 11.75 8.44 17.84
C ASN A 503 10.50 7.56 17.68
N LYS A 504 10.65 6.35 17.12
CA LYS A 504 9.57 5.35 17.04
C LYS A 504 9.10 4.89 18.43
N LEU A 505 10.02 4.51 19.30
CA LEU A 505 9.68 4.04 20.66
C LEU A 505 8.92 5.13 21.43
N LEU A 506 9.43 6.36 21.41
CA LEU A 506 8.80 7.50 22.08
C LEU A 506 7.38 7.78 21.57
N VAL A 507 7.18 7.82 20.24
CA VAL A 507 5.85 8.12 19.69
C VAL A 507 4.85 7.00 19.96
N PHE A 508 5.28 5.73 19.94
CA PHE A 508 4.43 4.59 20.31
C PHE A 508 4.03 4.63 21.79
N SER A 509 4.98 4.87 22.70
CA SER A 509 4.70 5.01 24.13
C SER A 509 3.76 6.17 24.43
N LEU A 510 3.98 7.34 23.81
CA LEU A 510 3.12 8.51 24.02
C LEU A 510 1.71 8.29 23.47
N SER A 511 1.60 7.64 22.30
CA SER A 511 0.30 7.26 21.72
C SER A 511 -0.45 6.29 22.64
N ALA A 512 0.22 5.23 23.09
CA ALA A 512 -0.37 4.24 23.99
C ALA A 512 -0.79 4.84 25.34
N ALA A 513 -0.01 5.78 25.89
CA ALA A 513 -0.36 6.52 27.11
C ALA A 513 -1.68 7.29 26.97
N ILE A 514 -1.84 8.06 25.88
CA ILE A 514 -3.06 8.83 25.61
C ILE A 514 -4.26 7.90 25.38
N ALA A 515 -4.04 6.78 24.69
CA ALA A 515 -5.05 5.76 24.48
C ALA A 515 -5.54 5.13 25.79
N SER A 516 -4.61 4.77 26.68
CA SER A 516 -4.92 4.23 28.00
C SER A 516 -5.63 5.23 28.90
N LEU A 517 -5.32 6.53 28.80
CA LEU A 517 -6.12 7.57 29.44
C LEU A 517 -7.56 7.58 28.92
N GLY A 518 -7.77 7.35 27.62
CA GLY A 518 -9.10 7.11 27.05
C GLY A 518 -9.80 5.89 27.68
N GLY A 519 -9.06 4.83 27.98
CA GLY A 519 -9.55 3.64 28.69
C GLY A 519 -10.03 3.91 30.11
N VAL A 520 -9.29 4.73 30.88
CA VAL A 520 -9.68 5.18 32.21
C VAL A 520 -11.04 5.86 32.17
N LEU A 521 -11.22 6.79 31.22
CA LEU A 521 -12.47 7.53 31.07
C LEU A 521 -13.61 6.66 30.52
N TYR A 522 -13.31 5.75 29.59
CA TYR A 522 -14.30 4.82 29.06
C TYR A 522 -14.86 3.90 30.14
N GLY A 523 -13.98 3.36 31.00
CA GLY A 523 -14.36 2.53 32.11
C GLY A 523 -15.18 3.29 33.15
N GLY A 524 -14.76 4.50 33.56
CA GLY A 524 -15.53 5.31 34.50
C GLY A 524 -16.88 5.79 33.96
N LEU A 525 -17.04 5.94 32.63
CA LEU A 525 -18.34 6.20 32.01
C LEU A 525 -19.26 4.98 32.12
N SER A 526 -18.72 3.79 31.87
CA SER A 526 -19.46 2.54 31.77
C SER A 526 -19.69 1.85 33.14
N GLY A 527 -18.91 2.22 34.16
CA GLY A 527 -18.90 1.63 35.50
C GLY A 527 -18.28 0.22 35.56
N SER A 528 -18.30 -0.52 34.46
CA SER A 528 -17.57 -1.76 34.28
C SER A 528 -17.22 -1.90 32.80
N VAL A 529 -16.16 -2.67 32.53
CA VAL A 529 -15.73 -2.98 31.16
C VAL A 529 -15.63 -4.48 30.99
N GLY A 530 -16.16 -4.97 29.87
CA GLY A 530 -16.16 -6.38 29.52
C GLY A 530 -15.21 -6.70 28.38
N THR A 531 -15.13 -7.98 28.03
CA THR A 531 -14.27 -8.46 26.95
C THR A 531 -14.67 -7.91 25.57
N ASN A 532 -15.95 -7.60 25.36
CA ASN A 532 -16.47 -7.08 24.10
C ASN A 532 -16.16 -5.59 23.85
N ASP A 533 -15.73 -4.84 24.87
CA ASP A 533 -15.46 -3.39 24.73
C ASP A 533 -14.17 -3.09 23.95
N PHE A 534 -13.22 -4.04 23.91
CA PHE A 534 -11.86 -3.83 23.40
C PHE A 534 -11.51 -4.72 22.21
N GLN A 535 -12.52 -5.21 21.49
CA GLN A 535 -12.32 -6.09 20.34
C GLN A 535 -11.38 -5.46 19.30
N TRP A 536 -10.46 -6.27 18.78
CA TRP A 536 -9.43 -5.79 17.85
C TRP A 536 -10.05 -5.17 16.57
N ILE A 537 -11.21 -5.65 16.12
CA ILE A 537 -11.90 -5.13 14.92
C ILE A 537 -12.35 -3.68 15.09
N THR A 538 -12.68 -3.28 16.31
CA THR A 538 -13.03 -1.90 16.65
C THR A 538 -11.84 -0.97 16.44
N SER A 539 -10.60 -1.45 16.61
CA SER A 539 -9.40 -0.66 16.28
C SER A 539 -9.33 -0.29 14.80
N LEU A 540 -9.84 -1.13 13.91
CA LEU A 540 -9.92 -0.82 12.48
C LEU A 540 -10.89 0.32 12.22
N VAL A 541 -12.08 0.28 12.83
CA VAL A 541 -13.09 1.33 12.72
C VAL A 541 -12.54 2.66 13.25
N VAL A 542 -11.90 2.62 14.42
CA VAL A 542 -11.31 3.80 15.06
C VAL A 542 -10.22 4.43 14.17
N LEU A 543 -9.32 3.63 13.62
CA LEU A 543 -8.29 4.11 12.69
C LEU A 543 -8.91 4.70 11.42
N LEU A 544 -9.86 4.00 10.80
CA LEU A 544 -10.44 4.44 9.53
C LEU A 544 -11.25 5.72 9.68
N LEU A 545 -12.05 5.87 10.74
CA LEU A 545 -12.72 7.14 11.01
C LEU A 545 -11.74 8.28 11.26
N ALA A 546 -10.67 8.04 12.03
CA ALA A 546 -9.63 9.04 12.22
C ALA A 546 -9.05 9.49 10.88
N VAL A 547 -8.79 8.57 9.94
CA VAL A 547 -8.28 8.90 8.60
C VAL A 547 -9.33 9.61 7.73
N ILE A 548 -10.58 9.15 7.71
CA ILE A 548 -11.70 9.76 6.96
C ILE A 548 -11.87 11.23 7.32
N TRP A 549 -11.84 11.54 8.62
CA TRP A 549 -12.00 12.91 9.11
C TRP A 549 -10.68 13.69 9.17
N GLY A 550 -9.55 13.04 8.94
CA GLY A 550 -8.21 13.63 8.91
C GLY A 550 -7.39 13.26 10.14
N VAL A 551 -6.55 12.23 10.01
CA VAL A 551 -5.76 11.65 11.12
C VAL A 551 -4.63 12.57 11.59
N ASP A 552 -4.30 13.61 10.84
CA ASP A 552 -3.30 14.62 11.21
C ASP A 552 -3.91 15.90 11.82
N SER A 553 -5.22 15.90 12.04
CA SER A 553 -5.97 17.05 12.54
C SER A 553 -6.68 16.72 13.84
N VAL A 554 -6.46 17.55 14.86
CA VAL A 554 -7.18 17.48 16.15
C VAL A 554 -8.70 17.64 15.96
N LEU A 555 -9.12 18.56 15.07
CA LEU A 555 -10.53 18.73 14.75
C LEU A 555 -11.08 17.52 13.98
N GLY A 556 -10.26 16.86 13.16
CA GLY A 556 -10.61 15.63 12.45
C GLY A 556 -11.00 14.52 13.40
N VAL A 557 -10.10 14.22 14.32
CA VAL A 557 -10.34 13.15 15.30
C VAL A 557 -11.45 13.48 16.31
N PHE A 558 -11.71 14.76 16.57
CA PHE A 558 -12.88 15.20 17.34
C PHE A 558 -14.19 14.78 16.66
N PHE A 559 -14.37 15.12 15.38
CA PHE A 559 -15.57 14.73 14.64
C PHE A 559 -15.65 13.21 14.44
N ALA A 560 -14.53 12.54 14.20
CA ALA A 560 -14.49 11.08 14.10
C ALA A 560 -14.98 10.39 15.39
N GLY A 561 -14.52 10.85 16.55
CA GLY A 561 -14.94 10.31 17.85
C GLY A 561 -16.42 10.57 18.11
N LEU A 562 -16.92 11.76 17.76
CA LEU A 562 -18.34 12.09 17.84
C LEU A 562 -19.18 11.17 16.95
N VAL A 563 -18.82 11.03 15.67
CA VAL A 563 -19.52 10.15 14.72
C VAL A 563 -19.58 8.71 15.22
N TYR A 564 -18.47 8.17 15.74
CA TYR A 564 -18.46 6.83 16.30
C TYR A 564 -19.47 6.70 17.45
N ALA A 565 -19.50 7.67 18.36
CA ALA A 565 -20.39 7.62 19.52
C ALA A 565 -21.88 7.65 19.14
N PHE A 566 -22.23 8.26 18.00
CA PHE A 566 -23.60 8.28 17.48
C PHE A 566 -24.00 7.04 16.68
N PHE A 567 -23.08 6.13 16.32
CA PHE A 567 -23.44 4.94 15.53
C PHE A 567 -24.54 4.08 16.15
N PRO A 568 -24.55 3.76 17.46
CA PRO A 568 -25.64 3.02 18.08
C PRO A 568 -27.00 3.73 17.94
N THR A 569 -27.01 5.06 18.06
CA THR A 569 -28.22 5.87 17.87
C THR A 569 -28.68 5.85 16.42
N ILE A 570 -27.77 5.90 15.44
CA ILE A 570 -28.14 5.78 14.03
C ILE A 570 -28.67 4.37 13.74
N GLN A 571 -28.01 3.34 14.29
CA GLN A 571 -28.41 1.94 14.16
C GLN A 571 -29.83 1.68 14.68
N SER A 572 -30.25 2.34 15.77
CA SER A 572 -31.62 2.19 16.30
C SER A 572 -32.70 2.77 15.37
N HIS A 573 -32.32 3.55 14.36
CA HIS A 573 -33.23 4.06 13.34
C HIS A 573 -33.17 3.26 12.04
N ILE A 574 -32.13 2.43 11.85
CA ILE A 574 -31.89 1.65 10.63
C ILE A 574 -31.84 0.16 10.98
N HIS A 575 -33.02 -0.46 11.10
CA HIS A 575 -33.14 -1.87 11.45
C HIS A 575 -32.79 -2.83 10.31
N SER A 576 -32.80 -2.37 9.05
CA SER A 576 -32.53 -3.19 7.86
C SER A 576 -31.06 -3.51 7.64
N ILE A 577 -30.15 -2.80 8.32
CA ILE A 577 -28.70 -2.93 8.13
C ILE A 577 -28.09 -3.31 9.48
N HIS A 578 -27.70 -4.58 9.64
CA HIS A 578 -26.99 -5.00 10.84
C HIS A 578 -25.56 -4.44 10.85
N ASN A 579 -25.09 -3.97 12.00
CA ASN A 579 -23.74 -3.43 12.19
C ASN A 579 -23.40 -2.31 11.19
N PHE A 580 -24.31 -1.34 11.02
CA PHE A 580 -24.21 -0.21 10.10
C PHE A 580 -22.85 0.50 10.12
N GLN A 581 -22.20 0.56 11.30
CA GLN A 581 -20.88 1.16 11.47
C GLN A 581 -19.81 0.61 10.52
N TYR A 582 -19.83 -0.69 10.18
CA TYR A 582 -18.84 -1.29 9.27
C TYR A 582 -19.06 -0.84 7.83
N LEU A 583 -20.33 -0.84 7.39
CA LEU A 583 -20.70 -0.39 6.05
C LEU A 583 -20.39 1.10 5.87
N ALA A 584 -20.80 1.93 6.83
CA ALA A 584 -20.59 3.38 6.81
C ALA A 584 -19.10 3.75 6.81
N THR A 585 -18.31 3.13 7.71
CA THR A 585 -16.87 3.39 7.80
C THR A 585 -16.12 2.85 6.58
N GLY A 586 -16.50 1.68 6.08
CA GLY A 586 -15.93 1.09 4.87
C GLY A 586 -16.17 1.98 3.64
N LEU A 587 -17.41 2.43 3.42
CA LEU A 587 -17.74 3.35 2.33
C LEU A 587 -16.99 4.69 2.45
N GLY A 588 -16.93 5.26 3.66
CA GLY A 588 -16.18 6.49 3.91
C GLY A 588 -14.69 6.35 3.56
N ALA A 589 -14.07 5.23 3.94
CA ALA A 589 -12.67 4.95 3.65
C ALA A 589 -12.41 4.71 2.15
N LEU A 590 -13.33 4.03 1.45
CA LEU A 590 -13.24 3.81 0.00
C LEU A 590 -13.39 5.13 -0.79
N ALA A 591 -14.24 6.05 -0.32
CA ALA A 591 -14.41 7.36 -0.93
C ALA A 591 -13.13 8.21 -0.90
N LEU A 592 -12.24 7.98 0.07
CA LEU A 592 -10.92 8.62 0.14
C LEU A 592 -9.96 8.19 -0.98
N GLY A 593 -10.26 7.13 -1.74
CA GLY A 593 -9.40 6.65 -2.83
C GLY A 593 -9.08 7.71 -3.88
N ASN A 594 -9.92 8.74 -4.02
CA ASN A 594 -9.67 9.89 -4.89
C ASN A 594 -9.04 11.09 -4.15
N HIS A 595 -9.13 11.12 -2.81
CA HIS A 595 -8.72 12.24 -1.95
C HIS A 595 -8.14 11.73 -0.60
N PRO A 596 -6.87 11.28 -0.56
CA PRO A 596 -6.29 10.64 0.62
C PRO A 596 -6.04 11.59 1.81
N GLU A 597 -6.29 12.89 1.63
CA GLU A 597 -6.06 13.93 2.64
C GLU A 597 -7.17 14.02 3.71
N GLY A 598 -8.29 13.31 3.54
CA GLY A 598 -9.42 13.34 4.47
C GLY A 598 -10.37 14.53 4.26
N ALA A 599 -11.58 14.42 4.82
CA ALA A 599 -12.69 15.34 4.57
C ALA A 599 -12.41 16.79 5.02
N ILE A 600 -11.73 16.98 6.17
CA ILE A 600 -11.46 18.32 6.71
C ILE A 600 -10.44 19.08 5.87
N ARG A 601 -9.41 18.41 5.36
CA ARG A 601 -8.43 19.06 4.47
C ARG A 601 -9.04 19.47 3.15
N GLN A 602 -9.88 18.60 2.57
CA GLN A 602 -10.60 18.95 1.34
C GLN A 602 -11.49 20.18 1.52
N THR A 603 -12.20 20.25 2.65
CA THR A 603 -13.09 21.37 2.96
C THR A 603 -12.30 22.65 3.25
N SER A 604 -11.23 22.57 4.03
CA SER A 604 -10.39 23.72 4.36
C SER A 604 -9.62 24.26 3.14
N ALA A 605 -9.16 23.39 2.23
CA ALA A 605 -8.56 23.80 0.96
C ALA A 605 -9.55 24.55 0.07
N ARG A 606 -10.80 24.06 -0.06
CA ARG A 606 -11.87 24.76 -0.80
C ARG A 606 -12.21 26.11 -0.17
N ILE A 607 -12.32 26.19 1.15
CA ILE A 607 -12.58 27.46 1.85
C ILE A 607 -11.42 28.44 1.64
N ALA A 608 -10.17 27.96 1.70
CA ALA A 608 -8.99 28.79 1.46
C ALA A 608 -8.95 29.31 0.02
N GLU A 609 -9.31 28.49 -0.97
CA GLU A 609 -9.44 28.89 -2.37
C GLU A 609 -10.55 29.92 -2.58
N LEU A 610 -11.71 29.75 -1.95
CA LEU A 610 -12.79 30.73 -2.01
C LEU A 610 -12.40 32.07 -1.36
N ARG A 611 -11.63 32.03 -0.26
CA ARG A 611 -11.08 33.22 0.39
C ARG A 611 -10.00 33.90 -0.45
N SER A 612 -9.11 33.15 -1.09
CA SER A 612 -8.10 33.73 -1.98
C SER A 612 -8.73 34.32 -3.24
N ARG A 613 -9.79 33.70 -3.80
CA ARG A 613 -10.57 34.28 -4.90
C ARG A 613 -11.29 35.57 -4.48
N ARG A 614 -11.84 35.64 -3.26
CA ARG A 614 -12.41 36.89 -2.71
C ARG A 614 -11.36 37.97 -2.48
N SER A 615 -10.18 37.60 -1.97
CA SER A 615 -9.05 38.52 -1.76
C SER A 615 -8.43 39.00 -3.07
N ALA A 616 -8.34 38.14 -4.09
CA ALA A 616 -7.87 38.48 -5.43
C ALA A 616 -8.89 39.33 -6.20
N ARG A 617 -10.19 39.17 -5.91
CA ARG A 617 -11.25 40.04 -6.43
C ARG A 617 -11.33 41.40 -5.72
N ALA A 618 -10.82 41.48 -4.48
CA ALA A 618 -10.66 42.74 -3.75
C ALA A 618 -9.35 43.47 -4.10
N ALA A 619 -8.33 42.76 -4.59
CA ALA A 619 -7.11 43.31 -5.15
C ALA A 619 -7.24 43.42 -6.68
N ALA A 620 -8.01 44.39 -7.16
CA ALA A 620 -8.00 44.75 -8.58
C ALA A 620 -6.60 45.27 -8.96
N PRO A 621 -5.95 44.78 -10.04
CA PRO A 621 -4.71 45.36 -10.52
C PRO A 621 -5.01 46.72 -11.18
N SER A 622 -4.29 47.77 -10.78
CA SER A 622 -4.09 48.96 -11.59
C SER A 622 -3.31 48.58 -12.85
N GLU A 623 -3.79 49.00 -14.02
CA GLU A 623 -3.20 48.77 -15.33
C GLU A 623 -1.73 49.24 -15.40
N PRO A 624 -0.82 48.41 -15.94
CA PRO A 624 0.39 48.88 -16.59
C PRO A 624 0.16 48.96 -18.10
N ALA A 625 0.39 50.15 -18.65
CA ALA A 625 0.36 50.44 -20.06
C ALA A 625 1.40 49.63 -20.87
N ALA A 626 0.97 49.16 -22.03
CA ALA A 626 1.70 48.89 -23.27
C ALA A 626 3.08 48.19 -23.24
N ARG A 627 3.14 46.99 -23.84
CA ARG A 627 4.07 46.70 -24.96
C ARG A 627 3.67 45.42 -25.69
N ALA A 628 3.52 45.54 -27.00
CA ALA A 628 3.29 44.42 -27.93
C ALA A 628 4.54 43.53 -28.03
N PRO A 629 4.40 42.20 -28.22
CA PRO A 629 5.53 41.35 -28.55
C PRO A 629 5.86 41.44 -30.05
N ALA A 630 7.12 41.74 -30.35
CA ALA A 630 7.70 41.54 -31.67
C ALA A 630 7.86 40.03 -31.95
N PRO A 631 7.66 39.55 -33.20
CA PRO A 631 7.93 38.16 -33.53
C PRO A 631 9.45 37.94 -33.59
N ALA A 632 9.96 37.08 -32.69
CA ALA A 632 11.31 36.55 -32.79
C ALA A 632 11.37 35.60 -33.99
N ARG A 633 12.03 36.07 -35.06
CA ARG A 633 12.58 35.22 -36.12
C ARG A 633 13.62 34.30 -35.48
N ALA A 634 13.28 33.01 -35.36
CA ALA A 634 14.25 31.94 -35.22
C ALA A 634 14.43 31.27 -36.59
N VAL A 635 15.70 31.03 -36.89
CA VAL A 635 16.28 30.60 -38.16
C VAL A 635 15.78 29.21 -38.53
N ALA A 636 14.85 29.15 -39.49
CA ALA A 636 14.67 27.98 -40.33
C ALA A 636 15.60 28.15 -41.55
N SER A 637 16.87 27.77 -41.39
CA SER A 637 17.80 27.63 -42.51
C SER A 637 17.81 26.16 -42.92
N GLU A 638 17.12 25.90 -44.03
CA GLU A 638 17.43 24.92 -45.06
C GLU A 638 18.35 23.74 -44.66
N LEU A 639 17.73 22.66 -44.20
CA LEU A 639 18.18 21.29 -44.51
C LEU A 639 17.29 20.79 -45.65
N ASN A 640 17.65 21.14 -46.88
CA ASN A 640 16.97 20.64 -48.07
C ASN A 640 17.72 19.40 -48.61
N GLY A 641 17.11 18.22 -48.47
CA GLY A 641 17.64 16.97 -48.99
C GLY A 641 16.85 15.74 -48.54
N LYS A 642 15.72 15.49 -49.23
CA LYS A 642 14.72 14.41 -49.01
C LYS A 642 13.84 14.61 -47.75
N ARG A 643 12.56 14.94 -47.97
CA ARG A 643 11.52 14.93 -46.92
C ARG A 643 11.27 13.49 -46.46
N HIS A 644 12.09 13.02 -45.54
CA HIS A 644 11.73 11.89 -44.70
C HIS A 644 10.99 12.43 -43.48
N THR A 645 9.82 11.86 -43.18
CA THR A 645 9.10 12.13 -41.94
C THR A 645 10.03 11.86 -40.76
N PRO A 646 10.31 12.84 -39.87
CA PRO A 646 11.20 12.62 -38.74
C PRO A 646 10.73 11.49 -37.84
N ALA A 647 11.69 10.78 -37.24
CA ALA A 647 11.37 9.67 -36.34
C ALA A 647 10.70 10.16 -35.06
N LEU A 648 11.15 11.31 -34.54
CA LEU A 648 10.60 12.01 -33.38
C LEU A 648 10.63 13.53 -33.60
N GLU A 649 9.54 14.21 -33.28
CA GLU A 649 9.49 15.67 -33.16
C GLU A 649 8.88 16.06 -31.81
N LEU A 650 9.57 16.94 -31.10
CA LEU A 650 9.13 17.61 -29.88
C LEU A 650 8.95 19.09 -30.22
N LEU A 651 7.75 19.63 -30.05
CA LEU A 651 7.40 21.00 -30.43
C LEU A 651 6.92 21.78 -29.21
N GLY A 652 7.69 22.78 -28.77
CA GLY A 652 7.36 23.66 -27.66
C GLY A 652 7.12 22.93 -26.32
N ILE A 653 7.81 21.80 -26.09
CA ILE A 653 7.54 20.93 -24.95
C ILE A 653 7.79 21.64 -23.63
N ARG A 654 6.77 21.66 -22.79
CA ARG A 654 6.85 22.05 -21.38
C ARG A 654 6.45 20.88 -20.51
N ALA A 655 7.12 20.70 -19.37
CA ALA A 655 6.82 19.61 -18.46
C ALA A 655 7.11 20.00 -17.01
N ALA A 656 6.25 19.56 -16.09
CA ALA A 656 6.32 19.89 -14.68
C ALA A 656 6.05 18.69 -13.77
N TYR A 657 6.73 18.64 -12.63
CA TYR A 657 6.35 17.77 -11.51
C TYR A 657 5.54 18.59 -10.50
N GLY A 658 4.23 18.39 -10.49
CA GLY A 658 3.32 19.19 -9.69
C GLY A 658 3.35 20.66 -10.11
N ARG A 659 3.86 21.55 -9.24
CA ARG A 659 3.97 22.99 -9.52
C ARG A 659 5.34 23.42 -10.05
N ILE A 660 6.32 22.51 -10.11
CA ILE A 660 7.69 22.84 -10.51
C ILE A 660 7.85 22.46 -11.98
N GLU A 661 7.90 23.45 -12.86
CA GLU A 661 8.24 23.26 -14.29
C GLU A 661 9.73 22.94 -14.40
N VAL A 662 10.07 21.86 -15.11
CA VAL A 662 11.43 21.33 -15.29
C VAL A 662 11.89 21.43 -16.74
N VAL A 663 10.97 21.47 -17.70
CA VAL A 663 11.26 21.65 -19.13
C VAL A 663 10.49 22.88 -19.62
N HIS A 664 11.17 23.83 -20.26
CA HIS A 664 10.65 25.18 -20.53
C HIS A 664 10.59 25.51 -22.03
N GLY A 665 9.73 24.80 -22.78
CA GLY A 665 9.47 25.09 -24.19
C GLY A 665 10.62 24.60 -25.07
N VAL A 666 10.80 23.29 -25.13
CA VAL A 666 11.87 22.63 -25.87
C VAL A 666 11.39 22.14 -27.23
N ASP A 667 12.14 22.48 -28.28
CA ASP A 667 11.98 21.99 -29.65
C ASP A 667 13.13 21.04 -30.01
N LEU A 668 12.83 19.82 -30.45
CA LEU A 668 13.84 18.81 -30.78
C LEU A 668 13.32 17.91 -31.92
N VAL A 669 14.15 17.68 -32.95
CA VAL A 669 13.80 16.82 -34.09
C VAL A 669 14.88 15.75 -34.25
N VAL A 670 14.46 14.48 -34.28
CA VAL A 670 15.34 13.32 -34.51
C VAL A 670 15.10 12.79 -35.92
N PRO A 671 16.07 12.94 -36.84
CA PRO A 671 15.97 12.39 -38.19
C PRO A 671 15.91 10.85 -38.18
N PRO A 672 15.31 10.22 -39.21
CA PRO A 672 15.38 8.77 -39.35
C PRO A 672 16.83 8.32 -39.57
N SER A 673 17.15 7.10 -39.14
CA SER A 673 18.46 6.45 -39.38
C SER A 673 19.67 7.30 -38.94
N SER A 674 19.54 7.98 -37.80
CA SER A 674 20.58 8.85 -37.23
C SER A 674 20.71 8.67 -35.73
N VAL A 675 21.87 9.02 -35.18
CA VAL A 675 22.12 9.12 -33.74
C VAL A 675 22.08 10.59 -33.32
N PHE A 676 21.10 10.93 -32.49
CA PHE A 676 20.96 12.24 -31.88
C PHE A 676 21.36 12.18 -30.40
N ALA A 677 22.39 12.93 -29.98
CA ALA A 677 22.82 13.02 -28.59
C ALA A 677 22.17 14.21 -27.87
N LEU A 678 21.59 13.98 -26.69
CA LEU A 678 21.11 15.03 -25.79
C LEU A 678 21.96 15.06 -24.52
N LEU A 679 22.74 16.12 -24.37
CA LEU A 679 23.80 16.28 -23.39
C LEU A 679 23.45 17.36 -22.36
N GLY A 680 24.07 17.33 -21.19
CA GLY A 680 23.91 18.37 -20.17
C GLY A 680 24.11 17.86 -18.74
N PRO A 681 24.24 18.75 -17.75
CA PRO A 681 24.47 18.37 -16.36
C PRO A 681 23.27 17.66 -15.71
N ASN A 682 23.50 17.11 -14.51
CA ASN A 682 22.44 16.46 -13.73
C ASN A 682 21.41 17.48 -13.27
N GLY A 683 20.13 17.14 -13.41
CA GLY A 683 19.04 18.07 -13.15
C GLY A 683 18.71 19.03 -14.30
N ALA A 684 19.40 18.96 -15.45
CA ALA A 684 19.10 19.80 -16.61
C ALA A 684 17.72 19.55 -17.25
N GLY A 685 17.08 18.42 -16.96
CA GLY A 685 15.76 18.05 -17.50
C GLY A 685 15.77 16.97 -18.58
N LYS A 686 16.94 16.38 -18.90
CA LYS A 686 17.12 15.35 -19.95
C LYS A 686 16.20 14.15 -19.79
N SER A 687 16.24 13.49 -18.62
CA SER A 687 15.38 12.33 -18.34
C SER A 687 13.89 12.70 -18.31
N THR A 688 13.54 13.95 -17.97
CA THR A 688 12.17 14.45 -18.06
C THR A 688 11.73 14.57 -19.52
N LEU A 689 12.59 15.10 -20.39
CA LEU A 689 12.31 15.19 -21.83
C LEU A 689 12.17 13.79 -22.46
N LEU A 690 13.01 12.83 -22.07
CA LEU A 690 12.86 11.43 -22.48
C LEU A 690 11.55 10.81 -22.01
N LYS A 691 11.11 11.10 -20.78
CA LYS A 691 9.78 10.66 -20.30
C LYS A 691 8.65 11.22 -21.15
N VAL A 692 8.75 12.48 -21.60
CA VAL A 692 7.78 13.06 -22.53
C VAL A 692 7.85 12.38 -23.90
N ALA A 693 9.05 12.19 -24.46
CA ALA A 693 9.25 11.56 -25.77
C ALA A 693 8.68 10.13 -25.83
N ARG A 694 8.80 9.35 -24.74
CA ARG A 694 8.23 7.98 -24.64
C ARG A 694 6.78 7.96 -24.13
N CYS A 695 6.12 9.11 -24.01
CA CYS A 695 4.77 9.28 -23.48
C CYS A 695 4.55 8.75 -22.05
N ALA A 696 5.62 8.59 -21.26
CA ALA A 696 5.54 8.27 -19.83
C ALA A 696 5.21 9.51 -18.97
N MET A 697 5.26 10.70 -19.55
CA MET A 697 4.83 11.97 -18.94
C MET A 697 4.05 12.77 -19.97
N VAL A 698 2.84 13.20 -19.62
CA VAL A 698 2.07 14.12 -20.46
C VAL A 698 2.70 15.51 -20.33
N PRO A 699 3.10 16.16 -21.44
CA PRO A 699 3.63 17.52 -21.37
C PRO A 699 2.55 18.49 -20.90
N THR A 700 2.93 19.51 -20.13
CA THR A 700 2.01 20.57 -19.69
C THR A 700 1.61 21.49 -20.84
N ALA A 701 2.46 21.60 -21.86
CA ALA A 701 2.17 22.24 -23.14
C ALA A 701 3.12 21.71 -24.23
N GLY A 702 2.78 21.93 -25.50
CA GLY A 702 3.55 21.45 -26.65
C GLY A 702 3.05 20.11 -27.20
N HIS A 703 3.69 19.65 -28.28
CA HIS A 703 3.25 18.49 -29.06
C HIS A 703 4.40 17.49 -29.29
N VAL A 704 4.12 16.21 -29.13
CA VAL A 704 5.01 15.09 -29.42
C VAL A 704 4.47 14.38 -30.66
N HIS A 705 5.31 14.27 -31.69
CA HIS A 705 5.03 13.50 -32.90
C HIS A 705 6.04 12.36 -33.06
N ILE A 706 5.55 11.17 -33.38
CA ILE A 706 6.38 10.00 -33.67
C ILE A 706 6.03 9.53 -35.08
N ALA A 707 7.00 9.51 -35.99
CA ALA A 707 6.78 9.25 -37.40
C ALA A 707 5.61 10.07 -38.00
N GLY A 708 5.50 11.34 -37.60
CA GLY A 708 4.46 12.28 -38.03
C GLY A 708 3.11 12.17 -37.29
N VAL A 709 2.90 11.16 -36.44
CA VAL A 709 1.65 10.98 -35.68
C VAL A 709 1.74 11.69 -34.33
N HIS A 710 0.75 12.53 -34.02
CA HIS A 710 0.65 13.18 -32.70
C HIS A 710 0.28 12.17 -31.61
N VAL A 711 1.05 12.10 -30.53
CA VAL A 711 0.96 11.03 -29.52
C VAL A 711 0.74 11.52 -28.08
N ASN A 712 0.51 12.82 -27.84
CA ASN A 712 0.29 13.30 -26.47
C ASN A 712 -0.83 12.53 -25.77
N GLY A 713 -0.56 12.04 -24.56
CA GLY A 713 -1.52 11.29 -23.74
C GLY A 713 -1.76 9.84 -24.19
N ALA A 714 -1.10 9.37 -25.25
CA ALA A 714 -1.08 7.96 -25.58
C ALA A 714 -0.43 7.15 -24.45
N PRO A 715 -0.95 5.96 -24.11
CA PRO A 715 -0.35 5.14 -23.08
C PRO A 715 1.00 4.57 -23.56
N PRO A 716 2.03 4.47 -22.71
CA PRO A 716 3.37 4.00 -23.11
C PRO A 716 3.38 2.66 -23.84
N GLU A 717 2.49 1.72 -23.48
CA GLU A 717 2.40 0.42 -24.14
C GLU A 717 1.92 0.51 -25.60
N ALA A 718 1.14 1.53 -25.96
CA ALA A 718 0.75 1.78 -27.35
C ALA A 718 1.95 2.30 -28.16
N ILE A 719 2.76 3.17 -27.55
CA ILE A 719 3.98 3.72 -28.15
C ILE A 719 5.04 2.64 -28.36
N ALA A 720 5.17 1.71 -27.40
CA ALA A 720 6.02 0.54 -27.56
C ALA A 720 5.58 -0.35 -28.74
N ARG A 721 4.27 -0.56 -28.92
CA ARG A 721 3.74 -1.41 -30.01
C ARG A 721 4.00 -0.86 -31.41
N ILE A 722 3.98 0.47 -31.57
CA ILE A 722 4.28 1.11 -32.87
C ILE A 722 5.78 1.20 -33.18
N GLY A 723 6.64 0.73 -32.27
CA GLY A 723 8.07 0.53 -32.51
C GLY A 723 9.01 1.54 -31.88
N VAL A 724 8.59 2.23 -30.82
CA VAL A 724 9.49 3.02 -29.99
C VAL A 724 9.98 2.18 -28.82
N CYS A 725 11.29 1.95 -28.75
CA CYS A 725 11.91 1.25 -27.64
C CYS A 725 12.68 2.22 -26.76
N THR A 726 12.70 1.97 -25.46
CA THR A 726 13.49 2.76 -24.51
C THR A 726 14.33 1.85 -23.65
N ILE A 727 15.60 2.19 -23.49
CA ILE A 727 16.51 1.62 -22.50
C ILE A 727 16.66 2.68 -21.40
N PRO A 728 15.96 2.53 -20.26
CA PRO A 728 15.98 3.52 -19.18
C PRO A 728 17.30 3.47 -18.39
N GLU A 729 17.53 4.52 -17.62
CA GLU A 729 18.64 4.61 -16.65
C GLU A 729 18.62 3.40 -15.71
N GLY A 730 19.80 2.87 -15.39
CA GLY A 730 19.92 1.75 -14.44
C GLY A 730 19.53 0.41 -15.04
N ARG A 731 20.28 -0.03 -16.07
CA ARG A 731 20.31 -1.39 -16.67
C ARG A 731 19.00 -1.92 -17.24
N GLY A 732 17.82 -1.40 -16.85
CA GLY A 732 16.53 -1.66 -17.49
C GLY A 732 16.15 -3.12 -17.64
N VAL A 733 16.48 -4.02 -16.69
CA VAL A 733 16.17 -5.47 -16.75
C VAL A 733 15.22 -5.92 -15.64
N PHE A 734 14.40 -6.93 -15.92
CA PHE A 734 13.59 -7.60 -14.90
C PHE A 734 14.48 -8.58 -14.12
N ALA A 735 15.02 -8.13 -12.99
CA ALA A 735 16.04 -8.85 -12.23
C ALA A 735 15.59 -10.24 -11.71
N ASN A 736 14.29 -10.41 -11.42
CA ASN A 736 13.73 -11.66 -10.94
C ASN A 736 13.22 -12.58 -12.06
N LEU A 737 13.42 -12.17 -13.32
CA LEU A 737 13.19 -13.01 -14.49
C LEU A 737 14.52 -13.54 -15.04
N THR A 738 14.47 -14.71 -15.66
CA THR A 738 15.60 -15.27 -16.41
C THR A 738 15.90 -14.46 -17.67
N VAL A 739 17.07 -14.68 -18.28
CA VAL A 739 17.44 -14.08 -19.58
C VAL A 739 16.37 -14.38 -20.65
N ALA A 740 15.94 -15.63 -20.77
CA ALA A 740 14.89 -16.01 -21.72
C ALA A 740 13.54 -15.34 -21.39
N GLU A 741 13.16 -15.27 -20.12
CA GLU A 741 11.90 -14.62 -19.71
C GLU A 741 11.92 -13.11 -19.96
N ASN A 742 13.06 -12.44 -19.79
CA ASN A 742 13.26 -11.04 -20.14
C ASN A 742 13.00 -10.80 -21.64
N LEU A 743 13.50 -11.68 -22.51
CA LEU A 743 13.27 -11.61 -23.96
C LEU A 743 11.80 -11.92 -24.31
N ARG A 744 11.20 -12.92 -23.67
CA ARG A 744 9.78 -13.28 -23.89
C ARG A 744 8.82 -12.14 -23.57
N MET A 745 9.16 -11.23 -22.65
CA MET A 745 8.34 -10.05 -22.37
C MET A 745 8.12 -9.17 -23.60
N LEU A 746 9.04 -9.19 -24.56
CA LEU A 746 8.94 -8.40 -25.80
C LEU A 746 7.83 -8.88 -26.75
N THR A 747 7.34 -10.10 -26.53
CA THR A 747 6.30 -10.71 -27.37
C THR A 747 4.90 -10.15 -27.14
N TYR A 748 4.75 -9.17 -26.25
CA TYR A 748 3.53 -8.37 -26.09
C TYR A 748 3.38 -7.28 -27.16
N ARG A 749 4.43 -7.04 -27.96
CA ARG A 749 4.34 -6.28 -29.20
C ARG A 749 3.72 -7.17 -30.29
N ASP A 750 2.75 -6.63 -31.00
CA ASP A 750 1.95 -7.38 -31.97
C ASP A 750 2.85 -7.95 -33.08
N GLY A 751 2.61 -9.22 -33.45
CA GLY A 751 3.34 -9.91 -34.54
C GLY A 751 4.60 -10.68 -34.13
N LEU A 752 5.05 -10.66 -32.87
CA LEU A 752 6.29 -11.32 -32.44
C LEU A 752 6.06 -12.70 -31.78
N ARG A 753 6.74 -13.75 -32.30
CA ARG A 753 6.78 -15.08 -31.66
C ARG A 753 7.96 -15.18 -30.69
N PRO A 754 7.84 -15.95 -29.58
CA PRO A 754 8.91 -16.04 -28.59
C PRO A 754 10.20 -16.63 -29.17
N SER A 755 10.08 -17.60 -30.07
CA SER A 755 11.22 -18.23 -30.73
C SER A 755 12.00 -17.25 -31.60
N GLU A 756 11.31 -16.39 -32.36
CA GLU A 756 11.96 -15.39 -33.23
C GLU A 756 12.72 -14.35 -32.41
N VAL A 757 12.12 -13.88 -31.31
CA VAL A 757 12.76 -12.90 -30.41
C VAL A 757 14.00 -13.50 -29.75
N GLU A 758 13.90 -14.73 -29.23
CA GLU A 758 15.03 -15.44 -28.63
C GLU A 758 16.14 -15.70 -29.67
N GLU A 759 15.81 -16.18 -30.86
CA GLU A 759 16.75 -16.46 -31.95
C GLU A 759 17.51 -15.20 -32.39
N ARG A 760 16.80 -14.09 -32.64
CA ARG A 760 17.40 -12.80 -33.01
C ARG A 760 18.31 -12.26 -31.91
N ALA A 761 17.85 -12.32 -30.66
CA ALA A 761 18.62 -11.85 -29.52
C ALA A 761 19.91 -12.67 -29.34
N TYR A 762 19.84 -13.99 -29.43
CA TYR A 762 21.01 -14.86 -29.24
C TYR A 762 21.97 -14.86 -30.43
N ALA A 763 21.48 -14.60 -31.64
CA ALA A 763 22.34 -14.41 -32.81
C ALA A 763 23.25 -13.18 -32.66
N ARG A 764 22.72 -12.04 -32.18
CA ARG A 764 23.51 -10.82 -31.96
C ARG A 764 24.27 -10.82 -30.64
N PHE A 765 23.76 -11.51 -29.61
CA PHE A 765 24.38 -11.60 -28.28
C PHE A 765 24.56 -13.05 -27.81
N PRO A 766 25.54 -13.81 -28.35
CA PRO A 766 25.69 -15.25 -28.09
C PRO A 766 25.87 -15.61 -26.62
N ARG A 767 26.60 -14.78 -25.85
CA ARG A 767 26.81 -14.97 -24.40
C ARG A 767 25.51 -15.02 -23.59
N LEU A 768 24.44 -14.37 -24.07
CA LEU A 768 23.12 -14.43 -23.43
C LEU A 768 22.42 -15.77 -23.70
N GLY A 769 22.71 -16.42 -24.83
CA GLY A 769 22.18 -17.73 -25.19
C GLY A 769 22.68 -18.85 -24.27
N GLU A 770 23.98 -18.83 -23.96
CA GLU A 770 24.61 -19.73 -22.99
C GLU A 770 23.96 -19.62 -21.59
N ARG A 771 23.42 -18.44 -21.27
CA ARG A 771 22.87 -18.07 -19.96
C ARG A 771 21.35 -17.95 -19.95
N ARG A 772 20.66 -18.53 -20.94
CA ARG A 772 19.20 -18.41 -21.10
C ARG A 772 18.37 -18.69 -19.83
N GLY A 773 18.82 -19.63 -18.99
CA GLY A 773 18.15 -20.02 -17.74
C GLY A 773 18.60 -19.25 -16.49
N GLN A 774 19.60 -18.37 -16.60
CA GLN A 774 20.13 -17.59 -15.48
C GLN A 774 19.21 -16.40 -15.16
N LEU A 775 19.02 -16.09 -13.87
CA LEU A 775 18.30 -14.87 -13.44
C LEU A 775 19.08 -13.62 -13.84
N ALA A 776 18.41 -12.66 -14.48
CA ALA A 776 19.05 -11.44 -14.97
C ALA A 776 19.72 -10.64 -13.85
N GLY A 777 19.14 -10.65 -12.64
CA GLY A 777 19.71 -9.99 -11.46
C GLY A 777 21.07 -10.54 -11.00
N THR A 778 21.45 -11.75 -11.46
CA THR A 778 22.75 -12.39 -11.13
C THR A 778 23.82 -12.19 -12.20
N LEU A 779 23.47 -11.56 -13.33
CA LEU A 779 24.43 -11.18 -14.36
C LEU A 779 25.32 -10.02 -13.89
N SER A 780 26.52 -9.91 -14.48
CA SER A 780 27.38 -8.74 -14.26
C SER A 780 26.71 -7.47 -14.80
N GLY A 781 27.18 -6.29 -14.36
CA GLY A 781 26.59 -5.01 -14.82
C GLY A 781 26.61 -4.84 -16.34
N GLY A 782 27.71 -5.21 -17.00
CA GLY A 782 27.82 -5.18 -18.46
C GLY A 782 26.89 -6.18 -19.14
N GLU A 783 26.77 -7.39 -18.60
CA GLU A 783 25.85 -8.42 -19.14
C GLU A 783 24.37 -8.01 -19.01
N GLN A 784 24.01 -7.32 -17.92
CA GLN A 784 22.67 -6.75 -17.77
C GLN A 784 22.40 -5.67 -18.83
N GLN A 785 23.40 -4.84 -19.13
CA GLN A 785 23.27 -3.83 -20.18
C GLN A 785 23.16 -4.46 -21.58
N MET A 786 23.93 -5.52 -21.85
CA MET A 786 23.80 -6.30 -23.09
C MET A 786 22.42 -6.94 -23.22
N LEU A 787 21.83 -7.44 -22.12
CA LEU A 787 20.46 -7.94 -22.12
C LEU A 787 19.44 -6.82 -22.40
N ALA A 788 19.64 -5.61 -21.88
CA ALA A 788 18.80 -4.47 -22.18
C ALA A 788 18.87 -4.07 -23.67
N MET A 789 20.07 -4.06 -24.25
CA MET A 789 20.28 -3.85 -25.69
C MET A 789 19.63 -4.95 -26.53
N ALA A 790 19.84 -6.22 -26.18
CA ALA A 790 19.21 -7.37 -26.85
C ALA A 790 17.68 -7.25 -26.85
N ARG A 791 17.11 -6.75 -25.75
CA ARG A 791 15.67 -6.51 -25.65
C ARG A 791 15.16 -5.43 -26.59
N ALA A 792 15.91 -4.35 -26.77
CA ALA A 792 15.54 -3.32 -27.72
C ALA A 792 15.63 -3.85 -29.17
N VAL A 793 16.78 -4.41 -29.54
CA VAL A 793 17.09 -4.79 -30.92
C VAL A 793 16.24 -5.96 -31.42
N ALA A 794 15.94 -6.95 -30.57
CA ALA A 794 15.17 -8.13 -30.99
C ALA A 794 13.73 -7.82 -31.45
N THR A 795 13.25 -6.60 -31.20
CA THR A 795 11.91 -6.16 -31.60
C THR A 795 11.86 -5.36 -32.90
N GLU A 796 12.99 -5.13 -33.58
CA GLU A 796 13.07 -4.28 -34.78
C GLU A 796 12.39 -2.91 -34.54
N PRO A 797 12.93 -2.09 -33.61
CA PRO A 797 12.36 -0.77 -33.33
C PRO A 797 12.54 0.16 -34.53
N LYS A 798 11.70 1.19 -34.61
CA LYS A 798 11.84 2.32 -35.54
C LYS A 798 12.56 3.51 -34.89
N LEU A 799 12.42 3.63 -33.56
CA LEU A 799 13.06 4.66 -32.74
C LEU A 799 13.57 4.01 -31.45
N LEU A 800 14.82 4.24 -31.11
CA LEU A 800 15.45 3.78 -29.88
C LEU A 800 15.84 4.98 -29.01
N LEU A 801 15.34 5.00 -27.78
CA LEU A 801 15.63 6.01 -26.77
C LEU A 801 16.59 5.40 -25.74
N LEU A 802 17.76 6.02 -25.53
CA LEU A 802 18.78 5.55 -24.61
C LEU A 802 18.95 6.58 -23.49
N ASP A 803 18.85 6.15 -22.23
CA ASP A 803 19.00 7.00 -21.04
C ASP A 803 20.21 6.53 -20.22
N GLU A 804 21.35 7.21 -20.37
CA GLU A 804 22.57 7.03 -19.58
C GLU A 804 23.08 5.58 -19.49
N ILE A 805 23.20 4.93 -20.65
CA ILE A 805 23.55 3.50 -20.76
C ILE A 805 24.98 3.15 -20.33
N SER A 806 25.85 4.15 -20.16
CA SER A 806 27.26 3.97 -19.78
C SER A 806 27.52 4.03 -18.27
N LEU A 807 26.55 4.47 -17.46
CA LEU A 807 26.76 4.75 -16.04
C LEU A 807 27.14 3.49 -15.24
N GLY A 808 28.31 3.54 -14.59
CA GLY A 808 28.77 2.46 -13.69
C GLY A 808 29.30 1.20 -14.39
N LEU A 809 29.68 1.31 -15.68
CA LEU A 809 30.29 0.22 -16.45
C LEU A 809 31.80 0.42 -16.63
N ALA A 810 32.52 -0.69 -16.88
CA ALA A 810 33.94 -0.64 -17.21
C ALA A 810 34.14 0.03 -18.60
N PRO A 811 35.22 0.80 -18.82
CA PRO A 811 35.45 1.52 -20.08
C PRO A 811 35.36 0.66 -21.35
N LEU A 812 35.85 -0.58 -21.28
CA LEU A 812 35.78 -1.54 -22.38
C LEU A 812 34.32 -1.85 -22.78
N ILE A 813 33.45 -2.08 -21.79
CA ILE A 813 32.03 -2.37 -22.03
C ILE A 813 31.32 -1.13 -22.60
N VAL A 814 31.69 0.07 -22.15
CA VAL A 814 31.15 1.32 -22.70
C VAL A 814 31.51 1.44 -24.19
N ALA A 815 32.77 1.19 -24.56
CA ALA A 815 33.19 1.23 -25.96
C ALA A 815 32.41 0.21 -26.83
N GLU A 816 32.29 -1.03 -26.38
CA GLU A 816 31.52 -2.09 -27.06
C GLU A 816 30.04 -1.69 -27.29
N LEU A 817 29.41 -1.06 -26.29
CA LEU A 817 28.01 -0.61 -26.39
C LEU A 817 27.85 0.52 -27.42
N TYR A 818 28.75 1.49 -27.43
CA TYR A 818 28.68 2.62 -28.35
C TYR A 818 28.99 2.23 -29.81
N GLU A 819 29.89 1.27 -30.01
CA GLU A 819 30.13 0.68 -31.33
C GLU A 819 28.86 0.00 -31.86
N LEU A 820 28.17 -0.77 -31.02
CA LEU A 820 26.89 -1.38 -31.36
C LEU A 820 25.81 -0.33 -31.69
N VAL A 821 25.73 0.76 -30.94
CA VAL A 821 24.77 1.85 -31.22
C VAL A 821 25.01 2.44 -32.61
N GLY A 822 26.28 2.69 -32.98
CA GLY A 822 26.64 3.16 -34.32
C GLY A 822 26.25 2.16 -35.43
N GLN A 823 26.49 0.87 -35.22
CA GLN A 823 26.08 -0.19 -36.15
C GLN A 823 24.56 -0.22 -36.36
N LEU A 824 23.78 -0.11 -35.28
CA LEU A 824 22.31 -0.12 -35.37
C LEU A 824 21.76 1.08 -36.15
N ALA A 825 22.37 2.26 -35.98
CA ALA A 825 22.00 3.44 -36.76
C ALA A 825 22.30 3.25 -38.25
N ALA A 826 23.46 2.66 -38.59
CA ALA A 826 23.82 2.32 -39.97
C ALA A 826 22.88 1.28 -40.61
N GLU A 827 22.30 0.39 -39.79
CA GLU A 827 21.24 -0.56 -40.20
C GLU A 827 19.86 0.11 -40.38
N GLY A 828 19.75 1.43 -40.16
CA GLY A 828 18.56 2.22 -40.44
C GLY A 828 17.76 2.67 -39.22
N LEU A 829 18.19 2.35 -38.00
CA LEU A 829 17.49 2.71 -36.75
C LEU A 829 17.70 4.19 -36.38
N ALA A 830 16.62 4.90 -36.03
CA ALA A 830 16.74 6.23 -35.42
C ALA A 830 17.00 6.12 -33.91
N ILE A 831 17.96 6.88 -33.38
CA ILE A 831 18.40 6.78 -31.99
C ILE A 831 18.45 8.17 -31.34
N LEU A 832 17.81 8.34 -30.18
CA LEU A 832 18.02 9.49 -29.30
C LEU A 832 18.74 9.01 -28.03
N CYS A 833 19.97 9.48 -27.83
CA CYS A 833 20.84 9.09 -26.74
C CYS A 833 21.04 10.22 -25.74
N VAL A 834 20.57 10.04 -24.50
CA VAL A 834 20.85 10.93 -23.37
C VAL A 834 22.08 10.44 -22.65
N GLU A 835 23.05 11.34 -22.45
CA GLU A 835 24.30 11.02 -21.77
C GLU A 835 24.81 12.11 -20.84
N GLN A 836 25.58 11.66 -19.84
CA GLN A 836 26.38 12.52 -18.98
C GLN A 836 27.83 12.60 -19.49
N PHE A 837 28.36 11.51 -20.08
CA PHE A 837 29.72 11.47 -20.62
C PHE A 837 29.76 11.92 -22.07
N ALA A 838 29.76 13.23 -22.28
CA ALA A 838 29.63 13.84 -23.60
C ALA A 838 30.64 13.35 -24.64
N ARG A 839 31.91 13.10 -24.25
CA ARG A 839 32.96 12.71 -25.21
C ARG A 839 32.64 11.42 -25.96
N THR A 840 32.09 10.41 -25.27
CA THR A 840 31.78 9.11 -25.89
C THR A 840 30.54 9.18 -26.77
N ALA A 841 29.51 9.91 -26.32
CA ALA A 841 28.28 10.11 -27.09
C ALA A 841 28.55 10.92 -28.37
N LEU A 842 29.35 11.98 -28.30
CA LEU A 842 29.69 12.82 -29.45
C LEU A 842 30.50 12.07 -30.52
N ALA A 843 31.27 11.05 -30.13
CA ALA A 843 32.08 10.28 -31.08
C ALA A 843 31.24 9.48 -32.09
N ILE A 844 29.98 9.18 -31.76
CA ILE A 844 29.08 8.39 -32.61
C ILE A 844 27.82 9.17 -33.05
N ALA A 845 27.65 10.41 -32.61
CA ALA A 845 26.43 11.18 -32.84
C ALA A 845 26.51 11.99 -34.13
N ASP A 846 25.50 11.85 -34.99
CA ASP A 846 25.32 12.70 -36.17
C ASP A 846 24.94 14.14 -35.75
N TYR A 847 24.06 14.23 -34.74
CA TYR A 847 23.54 15.48 -34.20
C TYR A 847 23.64 15.50 -32.69
N ALA A 848 23.83 16.68 -32.10
CA ALA A 848 23.85 16.86 -30.66
C ALA A 848 23.09 18.11 -30.21
N ALA A 849 22.48 18.06 -29.03
CA ALA A 849 21.91 19.19 -28.33
C ALA A 849 22.41 19.28 -26.89
N VAL A 850 22.63 20.49 -26.39
CA VAL A 850 23.02 20.75 -24.99
C VAL A 850 21.84 21.36 -24.25
N MET A 851 21.44 20.71 -23.17
CA MET A 851 20.34 21.11 -22.31
C MET A 851 20.85 21.62 -20.98
N VAL A 852 20.41 22.81 -20.58
CA VAL A 852 20.76 23.46 -19.31
C VAL A 852 19.48 24.05 -18.71
N GLN A 853 19.23 23.79 -17.43
CA GLN A 853 18.08 24.33 -16.67
C GLN A 853 16.74 24.25 -17.43
N GLY A 854 16.44 23.10 -18.05
CA GLY A 854 15.16 22.88 -18.72
C GLY A 854 15.04 23.42 -20.15
N ARG A 855 16.10 23.98 -20.73
CA ARG A 855 16.11 24.58 -22.08
C ARG A 855 17.23 24.00 -22.93
N ILE A 856 17.05 23.97 -24.24
CA ILE A 856 18.12 23.68 -25.20
C ILE A 856 18.88 24.97 -25.47
N GLU A 857 20.18 24.99 -25.18
CA GLU A 857 21.04 26.15 -25.45
C GLU A 857 21.63 26.11 -26.86
N ARG A 858 21.98 24.91 -27.35
CA ARG A 858 22.60 24.73 -28.66
C ARG A 858 22.24 23.39 -29.29
N VAL A 859 22.09 23.38 -30.61
CA VAL A 859 21.88 22.20 -31.46
C VAL A 859 22.81 22.31 -32.66
N GLY A 860 23.42 21.20 -33.08
CA GLY A 860 24.30 21.16 -34.25
C GLY A 860 24.75 19.74 -34.59
N GLN A 861 25.67 19.61 -35.53
CA GLN A 861 26.38 18.34 -35.76
C GLN A 861 27.33 18.06 -34.58
N GLY A 862 27.64 16.79 -34.31
CA GLY A 862 28.40 16.39 -33.12
C GLY A 862 29.68 17.20 -32.87
N ALA A 863 30.44 17.54 -33.91
CA ALA A 863 31.66 18.33 -33.81
C ALA A 863 31.41 19.80 -33.38
N ASP A 864 30.29 20.40 -33.79
CA ASP A 864 29.99 21.84 -33.62
C ASP A 864 29.50 22.21 -32.21
N VAL A 865 29.25 21.18 -31.38
CA VAL A 865 28.62 21.32 -30.06
C VAL A 865 29.61 21.05 -28.91
N ALA A 866 30.83 20.58 -29.23
CA ALA A 866 31.86 20.21 -28.24
C ALA A 866 32.26 21.37 -27.29
N ASP A 867 32.35 22.60 -27.81
CA ASP A 867 32.71 23.78 -27.00
C ASP A 867 31.59 24.15 -26.01
N ALA A 868 30.33 24.07 -26.45
CA ALA A 868 29.16 24.35 -25.62
C ALA A 868 28.96 23.32 -24.51
N VAL A 869 29.31 22.06 -24.78
CA VAL A 869 29.37 21.00 -23.76
C VAL A 869 30.37 21.37 -22.67
N SER A 870 31.59 21.78 -23.04
CA SER A 870 32.62 22.13 -22.06
C SER A 870 32.15 23.26 -21.13
N ALA A 871 31.52 24.30 -21.69
CA ALA A 871 30.97 25.41 -20.91
C ALA A 871 29.82 25.00 -19.98
N ALA A 872 28.90 24.13 -20.44
CA ALA A 872 27.76 23.69 -19.66
C ALA A 872 28.14 22.77 -18.47
N TYR A 873 29.21 21.98 -18.60
CA TYR A 873 29.66 21.05 -17.56
C TYR A 873 30.67 21.64 -16.57
N LEU A 874 31.45 22.65 -16.97
CA LEU A 874 32.46 23.28 -16.10
C LEU A 874 31.90 24.39 -15.20
N GLY A 875 30.61 24.71 -15.32
CA GLY A 875 29.97 25.80 -14.59
C GLY A 875 30.58 27.12 -15.03
N GLY A 876 30.03 27.70 -16.10
CA GLY A 876 30.46 29.01 -16.60
C GLY A 876 30.63 30.00 -15.45
N VAL A 877 31.89 30.40 -15.23
CA VAL A 877 32.23 31.55 -14.40
C VAL A 877 31.68 32.76 -15.14
N ALA A 878 30.55 33.26 -14.68
CA ALA A 878 30.04 34.60 -14.97
C ALA A 878 29.55 35.22 -13.67
#